data_AF-A0A8J7AMN9-F1
#
_entry.id   AF-A0A8J7AMN9-F1
#
_cell.length_a   1.000
_cell.length_b   1.000
_cell.length_c   1.000
_cell.angle_alpha   90.00
_cell.angle_beta   90.00
_cell.angle_gamma   90.00
#
_symmetry.space_group_name_H-M   'P 1'
#
loop_
_entity.id
_entity.type
_entity.pdbx_description
1 polymer ?
#
loop_
_entity_poly.entity_id
_entity_poly.type
_entity_poly.pdbx_seq_one_letter_code
_entity_poly.pdbx_strand_id
1 'polypeptide(L)'
;MSEIIASEMTETTNPKLKALADRVTNTLRLSLEKAIAHQADPTNYPLSADPNSFEQASLSYFNAYFESRLQQISAKLGPQKASEVQPLLTAQRKEVTTKVMTSLKAPQKERAVMYGDLAQVNLQLDSTVIQQVQAIRIPSTIKLSQQDLLLINPSIPGVQRISGMDGSGLTPQSTLNTLELRVRKLKCLDKTDVKNFLGIPLELDPDAIALSAIATDPTGQVWNIAETPMGRNFDNGRTETYSPSKSIARFALDRGTTWPRTYRASLTIAEKDDGGGLTVFSDRIFTEASRLVADALDDEVGETWAEAIARVIVQVCKELWKWIIEALGLNDDVYPPQLVQINIPSFGARFSGAVTSPERKIVYRAHGGVYELYYEWHLSNATPMSPASSGPRTGTGSGTGVISASLVASQPSEGVPLRLYWSRQRGDNFSTATLKGRQDAEAAGYSLIRTEGYVLPESQRNTVPLNLYWNSARLDNFVGASQQSKQEIEANGYGFVRTEGYIFSAQQPGTVPLKLYYGATRGDYFTTATEQGQQDARGAGYRLVRTEGYIFPKAIALRAHNGMYVCAEAGGGRELVVNRTWIGEWEPFLIIWLGGNQVALRAYNGQYLYPEDGGTRRVVAKATQIDPRTIFEMVHVGGSKLAFKAHNGMYLCAENGGGQEVVANRPRIDIWETFEIFGA
;
A
#
# COMPACT_ATOMS: atom_id res chain seq x y z
N MET A 1 -10.57 36.14 -9.72
CA MET A 1 -10.86 35.00 -8.82
C MET A 1 -11.02 33.77 -9.69
N SER A 2 -10.21 32.73 -9.48
CA SER A 2 -10.32 31.46 -10.22
C SER A 2 -11.38 30.56 -9.57
N GLU A 3 -12.33 30.06 -10.35
CA GLU A 3 -13.45 29.22 -9.89
C GLU A 3 -13.11 27.72 -9.94
N ILE A 4 -13.61 26.94 -8.98
CA ILE A 4 -13.45 25.48 -8.92
C ILE A 4 -14.56 24.80 -9.75
N ILE A 5 -14.20 23.83 -10.61
CA ILE A 5 -15.15 23.14 -11.51
C ILE A 5 -15.15 21.63 -11.27
N ALA A 6 -16.34 21.04 -11.07
CA ALA A 6 -16.54 19.57 -11.06
C ALA A 6 -17.15 19.08 -12.37
N SER A 7 -16.85 17.84 -12.74
CA SER A 7 -17.42 17.17 -13.91
C SER A 7 -17.48 15.66 -13.71
N GLU A 8 -18.38 15.01 -14.44
CA GLU A 8 -18.42 13.56 -14.61
C GLU A 8 -17.66 13.19 -15.88
N MET A 9 -16.97 12.04 -15.88
CA MET A 9 -16.21 11.57 -17.05
C MET A 9 -16.83 10.32 -17.66
N THR A 10 -16.78 10.24 -18.99
CA THR A 10 -17.14 9.06 -19.78
C THR A 10 -15.94 8.12 -19.96
N GLU A 11 -16.22 6.89 -20.39
CA GLU A 11 -15.20 5.88 -20.75
C GLU A 11 -14.19 6.40 -21.79
N THR A 12 -12.98 5.84 -21.76
CA THR A 12 -11.92 6.25 -22.69
C THR A 12 -12.15 5.69 -24.08
N THR A 13 -12.06 6.55 -25.10
CA THR A 13 -12.09 6.14 -26.52
C THR A 13 -10.68 5.93 -27.08
N ASN A 14 -9.62 6.14 -26.28
CA ASN A 14 -8.25 5.99 -26.72
C ASN A 14 -7.90 4.50 -26.93
N PRO A 15 -7.45 4.09 -28.13
CA PRO A 15 -7.23 2.69 -28.46
C PRO A 15 -6.08 2.05 -27.68
N LYS A 16 -5.04 2.81 -27.31
CA LYS A 16 -3.94 2.30 -26.47
C LYS A 16 -4.38 2.09 -25.03
N LEU A 17 -5.12 3.04 -24.45
CA LEU A 17 -5.69 2.87 -23.11
C LEU A 17 -6.65 1.68 -23.05
N LYS A 18 -7.44 1.48 -24.11
CA LYS A 18 -8.32 0.32 -24.23
C LYS A 18 -7.52 -0.98 -24.31
N ALA A 19 -6.51 -1.07 -25.18
CA ALA A 19 -5.70 -2.27 -25.30
C ALA A 19 -4.91 -2.59 -24.01
N LEU A 20 -4.47 -1.57 -23.28
CA LEU A 20 -3.87 -1.74 -21.95
C LEU A 20 -4.90 -2.26 -20.94
N ALA A 21 -6.10 -1.66 -20.89
CA ALA A 21 -7.18 -2.13 -20.04
C ALA A 21 -7.52 -3.60 -20.35
N ASP A 22 -7.66 -3.96 -21.63
CA ASP A 22 -7.95 -5.32 -22.07
C ASP A 22 -6.88 -6.32 -21.59
N ARG A 23 -5.59 -5.97 -21.70
CA ARG A 23 -4.50 -6.82 -21.22
C ARG A 23 -4.51 -6.99 -19.69
N VAL A 24 -4.78 -5.92 -18.95
CA VAL A 24 -4.89 -5.97 -17.48
C VAL A 24 -6.11 -6.81 -17.07
N THR A 25 -7.27 -6.59 -17.69
CA THR A 25 -8.49 -7.39 -17.50
C THR A 25 -8.23 -8.86 -17.77
N ASN A 26 -7.58 -9.20 -18.88
CA ASN A 26 -7.27 -10.58 -19.24
C ASN A 26 -6.27 -11.24 -18.28
N THR A 27 -5.36 -10.46 -17.69
CA THR A 27 -4.45 -10.96 -16.64
C THR A 27 -5.25 -11.38 -15.41
N LEU A 28 -6.13 -10.49 -14.90
CA LEU A 28 -6.95 -10.77 -13.71
C LEU A 28 -7.98 -11.88 -13.97
N ARG A 29 -8.58 -11.88 -15.16
CA ARG A 29 -9.48 -12.95 -15.63
C ARG A 29 -8.78 -14.31 -15.62
N LEU A 30 -7.61 -14.41 -16.24
CA LEU A 30 -6.87 -15.67 -16.32
C LEU A 30 -6.44 -16.18 -14.94
N SER A 31 -6.10 -15.28 -14.00
CA SER A 31 -5.84 -15.63 -12.61
C SER A 31 -7.08 -16.20 -11.90
N LEU A 32 -8.25 -15.58 -12.07
CA LEU A 32 -9.52 -16.07 -11.51
C LEU A 32 -9.93 -17.41 -12.12
N GLU A 33 -9.78 -17.56 -13.44
CA GLU A 33 -10.02 -18.83 -14.14
C GLU A 33 -9.07 -19.94 -13.63
N LYS A 34 -7.78 -19.65 -13.43
CA LYS A 34 -6.82 -20.60 -12.83
C LYS A 34 -7.24 -21.02 -11.42
N ALA A 35 -7.70 -20.07 -10.60
CA ALA A 35 -8.19 -20.35 -9.25
C ALA A 35 -9.42 -21.26 -9.24
N ILE A 36 -10.37 -21.04 -10.15
CA ILE A 36 -11.55 -21.91 -10.30
C ILE A 36 -11.15 -23.31 -10.81
N ALA A 37 -10.22 -23.38 -11.78
CA ALA A 37 -9.73 -24.64 -12.33
C ALA A 37 -8.97 -25.50 -11.30
N HIS A 38 -8.22 -24.86 -10.39
CA HIS A 38 -7.51 -25.53 -9.31
C HIS A 38 -8.42 -26.43 -8.47
N GLN A 39 -9.68 -26.05 -8.27
CA GLN A 39 -10.62 -26.86 -7.48
C GLN A 39 -10.95 -28.20 -8.13
N ALA A 40 -10.93 -28.26 -9.46
CA ALA A 40 -11.26 -29.46 -10.22
C ALA A 40 -10.02 -30.29 -10.56
N ASP A 41 -8.87 -29.64 -10.76
CA ASP A 41 -7.64 -30.26 -11.23
C ASP A 41 -6.40 -29.54 -10.66
N PRO A 42 -6.13 -29.68 -9.35
CA PRO A 42 -5.07 -28.94 -8.69
C PRO A 42 -3.67 -29.30 -9.20
N THR A 43 -3.52 -30.50 -9.78
CA THR A 43 -2.26 -30.98 -10.36
C THR A 43 -1.91 -30.21 -11.63
N ASN A 44 -2.89 -29.95 -12.51
CA ASN A 44 -2.64 -29.20 -13.75
C ASN A 44 -2.79 -27.68 -13.59
N TYR A 45 -3.40 -27.22 -12.50
CA TYR A 45 -3.56 -25.80 -12.19
C TYR A 45 -3.12 -25.49 -10.75
N PRO A 46 -1.85 -25.73 -10.39
CA PRO A 46 -1.38 -25.46 -9.03
C PRO A 46 -1.40 -23.96 -8.72
N LEU A 47 -1.80 -23.60 -7.50
CA LEU A 47 -1.76 -22.22 -7.02
C LEU A 47 -0.52 -21.97 -6.19
N SER A 48 -0.09 -20.72 -6.15
CA SER A 48 1.00 -20.29 -5.29
C SER A 48 0.66 -20.50 -3.81
N ALA A 49 1.67 -20.85 -3.02
CA ALA A 49 1.55 -20.91 -1.57
C ALA A 49 1.42 -19.53 -0.91
N ASP A 50 1.60 -18.43 -1.66
CA ASP A 50 1.38 -17.08 -1.15
C ASP A 50 -0.12 -16.84 -0.87
N PRO A 51 -0.56 -16.76 0.41
CA PRO A 51 -1.96 -16.52 0.76
C PRO A 51 -2.43 -15.14 0.30
N ASN A 52 -1.48 -14.25 -0.02
CA ASN A 52 -1.73 -12.91 -0.47
C ASN A 52 -1.74 -12.80 -2.00
N SER A 53 -1.71 -13.90 -2.75
CA SER A 53 -1.83 -13.85 -4.21
C SER A 53 -3.25 -13.52 -4.68
N PHE A 54 -3.38 -13.01 -5.91
CA PHE A 54 -4.70 -12.74 -6.49
C PHE A 54 -5.50 -14.04 -6.69
N GLU A 55 -4.83 -15.13 -7.08
CA GLU A 55 -5.47 -16.43 -7.26
C GLU A 55 -6.03 -17.00 -5.94
N GLN A 56 -5.34 -16.82 -4.81
CA GLN A 56 -5.88 -17.23 -3.52
C GLN A 56 -7.12 -16.39 -3.15
N ALA A 57 -7.08 -15.07 -3.39
CA ALA A 57 -8.25 -14.21 -3.18
C ALA A 57 -9.43 -14.58 -4.11
N SER A 58 -9.15 -14.93 -5.37
CA SER A 58 -10.12 -15.42 -6.34
C SER A 58 -10.75 -16.74 -5.92
N LEU A 59 -9.95 -17.68 -5.41
CA LEU A 59 -10.44 -18.96 -4.89
C LEU A 59 -11.34 -18.75 -3.67
N SER A 60 -10.92 -17.89 -2.74
CA SER A 60 -11.74 -17.51 -1.57
C SER A 60 -13.05 -16.88 -1.99
N TYR A 61 -13.04 -15.93 -2.94
CA TYR A 61 -14.25 -15.31 -3.48
C TYR A 61 -15.20 -16.34 -4.09
N PHE A 62 -14.69 -17.20 -4.97
CA PHE A 62 -15.51 -18.22 -5.63
C PHE A 62 -16.12 -19.21 -4.64
N ASN A 63 -15.38 -19.63 -3.61
CA ASN A 63 -15.93 -20.49 -2.56
C ASN A 63 -17.00 -19.79 -1.73
N ALA A 64 -16.70 -18.57 -1.29
CA ALA A 64 -17.61 -17.77 -0.47
C ALA A 64 -18.95 -17.57 -1.18
N TYR A 65 -18.95 -17.29 -2.49
CA TYR A 65 -20.16 -17.11 -3.29
C TYR A 65 -21.18 -18.26 -3.15
N PHE A 66 -20.72 -19.52 -3.11
CA PHE A 66 -21.64 -20.66 -2.97
C PHE A 66 -21.89 -21.05 -1.51
N GLU A 67 -20.89 -20.92 -0.65
CA GLU A 67 -20.99 -21.32 0.77
C GLU A 67 -21.84 -20.35 1.59
N SER A 68 -21.68 -19.04 1.38
CA SER A 68 -22.46 -18.02 2.11
C SER A 68 -23.95 -18.13 1.79
N ARG A 69 -24.31 -18.30 0.51
CA ARG A 69 -25.70 -18.44 0.07
C ARG A 69 -26.40 -19.62 0.75
N LEU A 70 -25.74 -20.78 0.85
CA LEU A 70 -26.32 -21.94 1.52
C LEU A 70 -26.54 -21.68 3.03
N GLN A 71 -25.54 -21.10 3.70
CA GLN A 71 -25.65 -20.75 5.12
C GLN A 71 -26.80 -19.78 5.38
N GLN A 72 -26.98 -18.79 4.51
CA GLN A 72 -28.06 -17.82 4.62
C GLN A 72 -29.44 -18.42 4.36
N ILE A 73 -29.59 -19.25 3.33
CA ILE A 73 -30.83 -19.99 3.07
C ILE A 73 -31.17 -20.85 4.29
N SER A 74 -30.18 -21.54 4.85
CA SER A 74 -30.39 -22.36 6.05
C SER A 74 -30.79 -21.52 7.27
N ALA A 75 -30.17 -20.35 7.46
CA ALA A 75 -30.46 -19.46 8.58
C ALA A 75 -31.85 -18.82 8.50
N LYS A 76 -32.32 -18.47 7.29
CA LYS A 76 -33.56 -17.71 7.08
C LYS A 76 -34.77 -18.56 6.70
N LEU A 77 -34.58 -19.57 5.85
CA LEU A 77 -35.64 -20.44 5.35
C LEU A 77 -35.59 -21.86 5.96
N GLY A 78 -34.58 -22.13 6.79
CA GLY A 78 -34.39 -23.40 7.47
C GLY A 78 -33.56 -24.43 6.68
N PRO A 79 -33.05 -25.46 7.36
CA PRO A 79 -32.12 -26.44 6.78
C PRO A 79 -32.75 -27.31 5.68
N GLN A 80 -34.07 -27.52 5.71
CA GLN A 80 -34.80 -28.25 4.67
C GLN A 80 -34.71 -27.51 3.34
N LYS A 81 -34.95 -26.20 3.33
CA LYS A 81 -34.87 -25.41 2.09
C LYS A 81 -33.45 -25.32 1.56
N ALA A 82 -32.46 -25.20 2.45
CA ALA A 82 -31.05 -25.26 2.07
C ALA A 82 -30.71 -26.60 1.39
N SER A 83 -31.25 -27.71 1.90
CA SER A 83 -31.05 -29.04 1.31
C SER A 83 -31.67 -29.18 -0.09
N GLU A 84 -32.83 -28.54 -0.34
CA GLU A 84 -33.45 -28.49 -1.67
C GLU A 84 -32.62 -27.68 -2.68
N VAL A 85 -31.98 -26.60 -2.24
CA VAL A 85 -31.20 -25.69 -3.11
C VAL A 85 -29.76 -26.16 -3.33
N GLN A 86 -29.18 -26.91 -2.38
CA GLN A 86 -27.84 -27.49 -2.48
C GLN A 86 -27.50 -28.12 -3.85
N PRO A 87 -28.34 -29.01 -4.44
CA PRO A 87 -28.02 -29.61 -5.74
C PRO A 87 -27.96 -28.59 -6.88
N LEU A 88 -28.75 -27.51 -6.81
CA LEU A 88 -28.79 -26.45 -7.82
C LEU A 88 -27.52 -25.59 -7.76
N LEU A 89 -27.09 -25.20 -6.56
CA LEU A 89 -25.81 -24.49 -6.35
C LEU A 89 -24.62 -25.36 -6.76
N THR A 90 -24.68 -26.67 -6.49
CA THR A 90 -23.65 -27.63 -6.91
C THR A 90 -23.59 -27.75 -8.44
N ALA A 91 -24.75 -27.80 -9.11
CA ALA A 91 -24.83 -27.81 -10.57
C ALA A 91 -24.28 -26.52 -11.18
N GLN A 92 -24.62 -25.35 -10.61
CA GLN A 92 -24.10 -24.06 -11.05
C GLN A 92 -22.58 -23.99 -10.86
N ARG A 93 -22.05 -24.37 -9.68
CA ARG A 93 -20.59 -24.42 -9.45
C ARG A 93 -19.91 -25.28 -10.51
N LYS A 94 -20.47 -26.45 -10.83
CA LYS A 94 -19.95 -27.35 -11.89
C LYS A 94 -20.03 -26.73 -13.28
N GLU A 95 -21.11 -26.02 -13.61
CA GLU A 95 -21.26 -25.31 -14.89
C GLU A 95 -20.18 -24.24 -15.05
N VAL A 96 -19.96 -23.42 -14.01
CA VAL A 96 -18.91 -22.39 -14.01
C VAL A 96 -17.53 -23.01 -14.19
N THR A 97 -17.20 -24.02 -13.40
CA THR A 97 -15.94 -24.77 -13.54
C THR A 97 -15.79 -25.36 -14.94
N THR A 98 -16.87 -25.85 -15.55
CA THR A 98 -16.83 -26.39 -16.92
C THR A 98 -16.54 -25.29 -17.96
N LYS A 99 -17.20 -24.13 -17.87
CA LYS A 99 -16.96 -22.98 -18.77
C LYS A 99 -15.50 -22.50 -18.69
N VAL A 100 -14.98 -22.40 -17.47
CA VAL A 100 -13.58 -22.06 -17.21
C VAL A 100 -12.65 -23.10 -17.82
N MET A 101 -12.87 -24.39 -17.52
CA MET A 101 -12.02 -25.47 -18.03
C MET A 101 -12.03 -25.58 -19.56
N THR A 102 -13.17 -25.31 -20.21
CA THR A 102 -13.24 -25.21 -21.68
C THR A 102 -12.36 -24.09 -22.21
N SER A 103 -12.41 -22.91 -21.57
CA SER A 103 -11.60 -21.75 -21.99
C SER A 103 -10.09 -22.00 -21.81
N LEU A 104 -9.70 -22.62 -20.68
CA LEU A 104 -8.29 -22.91 -20.38
C LEU A 104 -7.70 -24.05 -21.23
N LYS A 105 -8.53 -25.04 -21.61
CA LYS A 105 -8.13 -26.17 -22.47
C LYS A 105 -8.27 -25.89 -23.97
N ALA A 106 -8.77 -24.72 -24.35
CA ALA A 106 -8.92 -24.35 -25.74
C ALA A 106 -7.54 -24.39 -26.47
N PRO A 107 -7.51 -24.72 -27.77
CA PRO A 107 -6.29 -24.67 -28.57
C PRO A 107 -5.57 -23.31 -28.45
N GLN A 108 -4.25 -23.32 -28.58
CA GLN A 108 -3.43 -22.10 -28.39
C GLN A 108 -3.90 -20.91 -29.24
N LYS A 109 -4.39 -21.16 -30.47
CA LYS A 109 -4.92 -20.12 -31.35
C LYS A 109 -6.19 -19.47 -30.78
N GLU A 110 -7.09 -20.23 -30.19
CA GLU A 110 -8.31 -19.72 -29.55
C GLU A 110 -7.98 -18.99 -28.25
N ARG A 111 -7.04 -19.52 -27.46
CA ARG A 111 -6.51 -18.82 -26.29
C ARG A 111 -5.85 -17.48 -26.67
N ALA A 112 -5.16 -17.40 -27.81
CA ALA A 112 -4.59 -16.14 -28.29
C ALA A 112 -5.67 -15.11 -28.66
N VAL A 113 -6.84 -15.54 -29.14
CA VAL A 113 -7.99 -14.66 -29.38
C VAL A 113 -8.58 -14.16 -28.05
N MET A 114 -8.68 -15.02 -27.04
CA MET A 114 -9.25 -14.66 -25.74
C MET A 114 -8.32 -13.80 -24.89
N TYR A 115 -7.02 -14.12 -24.84
CA TYR A 115 -6.06 -13.56 -23.88
C TYR A 115 -4.91 -12.77 -24.53
N GLY A 116 -4.85 -12.69 -25.86
CA GLY A 116 -3.76 -12.00 -26.56
C GLY A 116 -2.39 -12.66 -26.31
N ASP A 117 -1.40 -11.85 -25.94
CA ASP A 117 -0.04 -12.30 -25.61
C ASP A 117 0.00 -13.18 -24.36
N LEU A 118 -1.03 -13.14 -23.52
CA LEU A 118 -1.10 -13.93 -22.28
C LEU A 118 -1.44 -15.41 -22.51
N ALA A 119 -1.77 -15.81 -23.75
CA ALA A 119 -1.98 -17.22 -24.10
C ALA A 119 -0.74 -18.10 -23.84
N GLN A 120 0.45 -17.49 -23.76
CA GLN A 120 1.71 -18.17 -23.44
C GLN A 120 1.94 -18.45 -21.95
N VAL A 121 1.09 -17.91 -21.05
CA VAL A 121 1.19 -18.17 -19.60
C VAL A 121 1.05 -19.67 -19.35
N ASN A 122 1.99 -20.22 -18.57
CA ASN A 122 2.01 -21.61 -18.19
C ASN A 122 1.22 -21.82 -16.89
N LEU A 123 0.00 -22.33 -17.04
CA LEU A 123 -0.93 -22.55 -15.94
C LEU A 123 -0.56 -23.76 -15.06
N GLN A 124 0.37 -24.61 -15.49
CA GLN A 124 0.86 -25.77 -14.73
C GLN A 124 1.95 -25.43 -13.71
N LEU A 125 2.42 -24.17 -13.67
CA LEU A 125 3.37 -23.70 -12.67
C LEU A 125 2.63 -23.15 -11.44
N ASP A 126 3.23 -23.31 -10.26
CA ASP A 126 2.75 -22.75 -8.98
C ASP A 126 3.01 -21.23 -8.85
N SER A 127 3.88 -20.66 -9.69
CA SER A 127 4.00 -19.20 -9.85
C SER A 127 2.67 -18.56 -10.25
N THR A 128 2.44 -17.32 -9.77
CA THR A 128 1.20 -16.60 -10.09
C THR A 128 1.18 -16.19 -11.56
N VAL A 129 -0.02 -16.14 -12.16
CA VAL A 129 -0.24 -15.59 -13.50
C VAL A 129 0.35 -14.20 -13.57
N ILE A 130 0.12 -13.37 -12.55
CA ILE A 130 0.67 -12.02 -12.47
C ILE A 130 2.21 -12.00 -12.54
N GLN A 131 2.91 -12.87 -11.81
CA GLN A 131 4.37 -12.99 -11.87
C GLN A 131 4.85 -13.38 -13.28
N GLN A 132 4.16 -14.33 -13.92
CA GLN A 132 4.47 -14.73 -15.28
C GLN A 132 4.21 -13.61 -16.29
N VAL A 133 3.11 -12.86 -16.15
CA VAL A 133 2.78 -11.72 -17.00
C VAL A 133 3.80 -10.60 -16.87
N GLN A 134 4.36 -10.37 -15.68
CA GLN A 134 5.44 -9.40 -15.48
C GLN A 134 6.74 -9.80 -16.16
N ALA A 135 6.97 -11.11 -16.37
CA ALA A 135 8.10 -11.60 -17.17
C ALA A 135 7.85 -11.51 -18.69
N ILE A 136 6.59 -11.36 -19.11
CA ILE A 136 6.23 -11.15 -20.52
C ILE A 136 6.41 -9.67 -20.85
N ARG A 137 7.32 -9.37 -21.79
CA ARG A 137 7.56 -8.00 -22.27
C ARG A 137 6.25 -7.35 -22.75
N ILE A 138 5.93 -6.20 -22.19
CA ILE A 138 4.78 -5.38 -22.62
C ILE A 138 5.01 -4.91 -24.07
N PRO A 139 4.11 -5.20 -25.02
CA PRO A 139 4.23 -4.73 -26.39
C PRO A 139 4.30 -3.20 -26.48
N SER A 140 5.18 -2.67 -27.33
CA SER A 140 5.31 -1.21 -27.55
C SER A 140 4.03 -0.57 -28.09
N THR A 141 3.13 -1.35 -28.68
CA THR A 141 1.82 -0.91 -29.15
C THR A 141 0.87 -0.53 -28.02
N ILE A 142 1.09 -1.05 -26.80
CA ILE A 142 0.24 -0.78 -25.62
C ILE A 142 1.00 -0.10 -24.48
N LYS A 143 2.34 -0.04 -24.55
CA LYS A 143 3.14 0.77 -23.63
C LYS A 143 2.81 2.24 -23.84
N LEU A 144 2.51 2.96 -22.76
CA LEU A 144 2.14 4.36 -22.84
C LEU A 144 3.38 5.25 -22.74
N SER A 145 3.49 6.20 -23.67
CA SER A 145 4.54 7.24 -23.69
C SER A 145 3.98 8.60 -23.27
N GLN A 146 4.87 9.57 -22.97
CA GLN A 146 4.45 10.95 -22.71
C GLN A 146 3.67 11.59 -23.88
N GLN A 147 3.94 11.19 -25.13
CA GLN A 147 3.19 11.68 -26.30
C GLN A 147 1.75 11.14 -26.34
N ASP A 148 1.52 9.91 -25.87
CA ASP A 148 0.17 9.35 -25.81
C ASP A 148 -0.72 10.13 -24.84
N LEU A 149 -0.13 10.68 -23.76
CA LEU A 149 -0.83 11.51 -22.77
C LEU A 149 -1.30 12.87 -23.33
N LEU A 150 -0.51 13.49 -24.22
CA LEU A 150 -0.88 14.75 -24.86
C LEU A 150 -2.14 14.60 -25.73
N LEU A 151 -2.39 13.40 -26.26
CA LEU A 151 -3.58 13.08 -27.05
C LEU A 151 -4.78 12.68 -26.17
N ILE A 152 -4.53 12.20 -24.95
CA ILE A 152 -5.57 11.83 -23.96
C ILE A 152 -6.13 13.08 -23.28
N ASN A 153 -5.33 14.15 -23.15
CA ASN A 153 -5.74 15.41 -22.52
C ASN A 153 -5.44 16.62 -23.44
N PRO A 154 -6.43 17.09 -24.23
CA PRO A 154 -6.23 18.25 -25.11
C PRO A 154 -6.02 19.58 -24.35
N SER A 155 -6.09 19.57 -23.01
CA SER A 155 -5.95 20.76 -22.15
C SER A 155 -4.52 21.04 -21.70
N ILE A 156 -3.51 20.36 -22.25
CA ILE A 156 -2.11 20.74 -22.06
C ILE A 156 -1.47 21.30 -23.36
N PRO A 157 -1.97 22.41 -23.93
CA PRO A 157 -1.16 23.25 -24.80
C PRO A 157 -0.40 24.28 -23.95
N GLY A 158 0.92 24.14 -23.86
CA GLY A 158 1.82 25.19 -23.37
C GLY A 158 1.70 25.50 -21.88
N VAL A 159 2.61 24.93 -21.09
CA VAL A 159 2.90 25.43 -19.73
C VAL A 159 3.45 26.85 -19.84
N GLN A 160 2.59 27.87 -19.89
CA GLN A 160 3.02 29.22 -19.58
C GLN A 160 3.19 29.33 -18.06
N ARG A 161 4.45 29.38 -17.64
CA ARG A 161 4.84 29.77 -16.29
C ARG A 161 4.27 31.17 -16.02
N ILE A 162 3.22 31.26 -15.20
CA ILE A 162 2.87 32.52 -14.57
C ILE A 162 3.94 32.76 -13.50
N SER A 163 4.95 33.54 -13.88
CA SER A 163 5.97 34.05 -12.98
C SER A 163 5.43 35.36 -12.40
N GLY A 164 5.25 35.44 -11.09
CA GLY A 164 4.85 36.69 -10.41
C GLY A 164 3.80 36.53 -9.33
N MET A 165 4.17 35.91 -8.21
CA MET A 165 3.63 36.29 -6.90
C MET A 165 4.79 36.21 -5.91
N ASP A 166 5.37 37.37 -5.60
CA ASP A 166 6.23 37.55 -4.46
C ASP A 166 5.38 37.44 -3.19
N GLY A 167 5.67 36.45 -2.36
CA GLY A 167 4.93 36.15 -1.12
C GLY A 167 5.06 37.22 -0.01
N SER A 168 5.42 38.46 -0.34
CA SER A 168 5.50 39.57 0.61
C SER A 168 4.12 40.24 0.73
N GLY A 169 3.21 39.61 1.48
CA GLY A 169 1.94 40.26 1.81
C GLY A 169 0.84 39.40 2.42
N LEU A 170 1.09 38.19 2.91
CA LEU A 170 0.03 37.30 3.40
C LEU A 170 0.16 37.01 4.90
N THR A 171 -0.90 37.32 5.64
CA THR A 171 -1.12 36.87 7.02
C THR A 171 -1.52 35.39 7.05
N PRO A 172 -1.23 34.64 8.14
CA PRO A 172 -1.60 33.23 8.24
C PRO A 172 -3.12 33.09 8.33
N GLN A 173 -3.74 32.57 7.27
CA GLN A 173 -5.15 32.17 7.29
C GLN A 173 -5.22 30.66 7.58
N SER A 174 -6.25 30.21 8.31
CA SER A 174 -6.44 28.80 8.64
C SER A 174 -6.34 27.93 7.39
N THR A 175 -5.33 27.06 7.35
CA THR A 175 -4.92 26.34 6.13
C THR A 175 -5.86 25.17 5.87
N LEU A 176 -6.99 25.42 5.18
CA LEU A 176 -7.81 24.36 4.56
C LEU A 176 -6.94 23.63 3.54
N ASN A 177 -6.25 22.58 4.00
CA ASN A 177 -5.24 21.84 3.28
C ASN A 177 -5.74 20.47 2.79
N THR A 178 -7.01 20.17 3.05
CA THR A 178 -7.63 18.91 2.67
C THR A 178 -8.89 19.15 1.86
N LEU A 179 -9.01 18.39 0.78
CA LEU A 179 -10.21 18.29 -0.04
C LEU A 179 -10.91 16.98 0.27
N GLU A 180 -12.16 17.02 0.71
CA GLU A 180 -12.97 15.84 1.00
C GLU A 180 -14.01 15.61 -0.10
N LEU A 181 -14.18 14.35 -0.52
CA LEU A 181 -15.36 13.89 -1.24
C LEU A 181 -16.35 13.36 -0.22
N ARG A 182 -17.50 14.01 -0.09
CA ARG A 182 -18.54 13.66 0.89
C ARG A 182 -19.80 13.18 0.20
N VAL A 183 -20.44 12.16 0.75
CA VAL A 183 -21.77 11.72 0.33
C VAL A 183 -22.81 12.28 1.29
N ARG A 184 -23.81 12.95 0.70
CA ARG A 184 -24.92 13.59 1.39
C ARG A 184 -26.11 12.67 1.56
N LYS A 185 -26.41 11.92 0.50
CA LYS A 185 -27.69 11.22 0.40
C LYS A 185 -27.58 10.08 -0.61
N LEU A 186 -28.25 8.97 -0.32
CA LEU A 186 -28.49 7.88 -1.25
C LEU A 186 -30.00 7.69 -1.37
N LYS A 187 -30.51 7.58 -2.60
CA LYS A 187 -31.93 7.36 -2.87
C LYS A 187 -32.11 6.13 -3.74
N CYS A 188 -32.95 5.21 -3.30
CA CYS A 188 -33.44 4.11 -4.11
C CYS A 188 -34.62 4.62 -4.95
N LEU A 189 -34.52 4.54 -6.28
CA LEU A 189 -35.63 4.83 -7.19
C LEU A 189 -36.39 3.56 -7.52
N ASP A 190 -35.64 2.50 -7.80
CA ASP A 190 -36.14 1.14 -8.00
C ASP A 190 -35.17 0.19 -7.31
N LYS A 191 -35.67 -0.74 -6.52
CA LYS A 191 -34.84 -1.70 -5.82
C LYS A 191 -34.39 -2.78 -6.79
N THR A 192 -33.30 -3.45 -6.45
CA THR A 192 -32.79 -4.57 -7.21
C THR A 192 -33.84 -5.67 -7.34
N ASP A 193 -34.00 -6.22 -8.54
CA ASP A 193 -34.95 -7.30 -8.80
C ASP A 193 -34.39 -8.62 -8.23
N VAL A 194 -34.98 -9.11 -7.13
CA VAL A 194 -34.63 -10.39 -6.46
C VAL A 194 -34.95 -11.66 -7.25
N LYS A 195 -35.00 -11.60 -8.59
CA LYS A 195 -35.15 -12.80 -9.43
C LYS A 195 -33.79 -13.46 -9.63
N ASN A 196 -33.41 -14.33 -8.69
CA ASN A 196 -32.30 -15.25 -8.93
C ASN A 196 -32.66 -16.29 -10.01
N PHE A 197 -31.62 -16.88 -10.61
CA PHE A 197 -31.66 -17.87 -11.70
C PHE A 197 -32.56 -19.11 -11.42
N LEU A 198 -32.94 -19.35 -10.16
CA LEU A 198 -33.81 -20.47 -9.75
C LEU A 198 -35.27 -20.08 -9.59
N GLY A 199 -35.64 -18.82 -9.85
CA GLY A 199 -37.01 -18.33 -9.67
C GLY A 199 -37.48 -18.35 -8.23
N ILE A 200 -36.55 -18.41 -7.26
CA ILE A 200 -36.84 -18.40 -5.84
C ILE A 200 -36.69 -16.95 -5.36
N PRO A 201 -37.76 -16.23 -5.00
CA PRO A 201 -37.64 -14.88 -4.45
C PRO A 201 -36.88 -14.97 -3.13
N LEU A 202 -35.61 -14.54 -3.14
CA LEU A 202 -34.77 -14.45 -1.96
C LEU A 202 -34.68 -12.97 -1.60
N GLU A 203 -35.66 -12.45 -0.86
CA GLU A 203 -35.46 -11.20 -0.12
C GLU A 203 -34.70 -11.53 1.17
N LEU A 204 -33.39 -11.77 1.05
CA LEU A 204 -32.53 -12.07 2.20
C LEU A 204 -31.99 -10.77 2.83
N ASP A 205 -32.86 -10.08 3.60
CA ASP A 205 -32.63 -8.76 4.27
C ASP A 205 -32.64 -7.57 3.29
N PRO A 206 -33.34 -6.45 3.61
CA PRO A 206 -33.71 -5.49 2.60
C PRO A 206 -32.52 -4.56 2.31
N ASP A 207 -31.99 -4.65 1.09
CA ASP A 207 -31.25 -3.62 0.37
C ASP A 207 -30.21 -2.87 1.21
N ALA A 208 -29.37 -3.57 1.99
CA ALA A 208 -28.28 -2.92 2.69
C ALA A 208 -27.20 -2.51 1.69
N ILE A 209 -27.11 -1.22 1.40
CA ILE A 209 -26.13 -0.70 0.44
C ILE A 209 -24.84 -0.35 1.18
N ALA A 210 -23.71 -0.77 0.62
CA ALA A 210 -22.40 -0.26 0.96
C ALA A 210 -21.74 0.41 -0.25
N LEU A 211 -20.87 1.37 0.02
CA LEU A 211 -20.08 2.08 -0.97
C LEU A 211 -18.60 1.74 -0.78
N SER A 212 -17.92 1.41 -1.86
CA SER A 212 -16.45 1.40 -1.92
C SER A 212 -15.98 2.38 -2.99
N ALA A 213 -14.74 2.82 -2.90
CA ALA A 213 -14.16 3.69 -3.92
C ALA A 213 -12.66 3.47 -4.07
N ILE A 214 -12.13 3.89 -5.22
CA ILE A 214 -10.71 4.20 -5.39
C ILE A 214 -10.58 5.70 -5.55
N ALA A 215 -9.56 6.29 -4.95
CA ALA A 215 -9.18 7.66 -5.23
C ALA A 215 -7.83 7.73 -5.97
N THR A 216 -7.71 8.76 -6.82
CA THR A 216 -6.49 9.10 -7.54
C THR A 216 -6.23 10.59 -7.35
N ASP A 217 -5.04 10.95 -6.85
CA ASP A 217 -4.65 12.34 -6.67
C ASP A 217 -3.96 12.91 -7.94
N PRO A 218 -3.61 14.21 -7.97
CA PRO A 218 -2.98 14.85 -9.12
C PRO A 218 -1.60 14.29 -9.46
N THR A 219 -0.93 13.62 -8.52
CA THR A 219 0.40 13.00 -8.74
C THR A 219 0.29 11.63 -9.40
N GLY A 220 -0.92 11.07 -9.48
CA GLY A 220 -1.17 9.72 -9.98
C GLY A 220 -1.14 8.66 -8.90
N GLN A 221 -1.02 9.05 -7.63
CA GLN A 221 -1.13 8.12 -6.52
C GLN A 221 -2.56 7.57 -6.43
N VAL A 222 -2.68 6.25 -6.27
CA VAL A 222 -3.95 5.52 -6.20
C VAL A 222 -4.09 4.85 -4.84
N TRP A 223 -5.27 4.93 -4.22
CA TRP A 223 -5.58 4.17 -3.01
C TRP A 223 -7.03 3.71 -2.95
N ASN A 224 -7.24 2.58 -2.29
CA ASN A 224 -8.58 2.07 -2.03
C ASN A 224 -9.17 2.79 -0.82
N ILE A 225 -10.47 3.01 -0.87
CA ILE A 225 -11.25 3.60 0.21
C ILE A 225 -12.04 2.47 0.83
N ALA A 226 -11.83 2.29 2.14
CA ALA A 226 -12.54 1.28 2.90
C ALA A 226 -14.05 1.41 2.72
N GLU A 227 -14.71 0.26 2.70
CA GLU A 227 -16.15 0.20 2.57
C GLU A 227 -16.85 1.08 3.60
N THR A 228 -17.78 1.89 3.10
CA THR A 228 -18.63 2.75 3.91
C THR A 228 -20.07 2.22 3.83
N PRO A 229 -20.66 1.77 4.95
CA PRO A 229 -22.07 1.41 4.98
C PRO A 229 -22.95 2.63 4.65
N MET A 230 -23.86 2.47 3.69
CA MET A 230 -24.75 3.54 3.22
C MET A 230 -26.14 3.44 3.84
N GLY A 231 -26.51 2.31 4.39
CA GLY A 231 -27.79 2.16 5.09
C GLY A 231 -28.34 0.76 4.90
N ARG A 232 -29.57 0.56 5.35
CA ARG A 232 -30.33 -0.68 5.26
C ARG A 232 -31.77 -0.38 4.88
N ASN A 233 -32.47 -1.35 4.31
CA ASN A 233 -33.88 -1.32 3.90
C ASN A 233 -34.20 -0.26 2.82
N PHE A 234 -33.36 -0.15 1.81
CA PHE A 234 -33.57 0.72 0.63
C PHE A 234 -34.69 0.22 -0.31
N ASP A 235 -35.94 0.40 0.12
CA ASP A 235 -37.13 0.20 -0.73
C ASP A 235 -37.33 1.30 -1.78
N ASN A 236 -38.15 1.04 -2.81
CA ASN A 236 -38.50 1.99 -3.87
C ASN A 236 -38.95 3.34 -3.30
N GLY A 237 -38.23 4.40 -3.67
CA GLY A 237 -38.49 5.77 -3.22
C GLY A 237 -37.81 6.16 -1.90
N ARG A 238 -37.21 5.20 -1.17
CA ARG A 238 -36.52 5.50 0.09
C ARG A 238 -35.31 6.38 -0.17
N THR A 239 -35.13 7.34 0.72
CA THR A 239 -33.99 8.26 0.74
C THR A 239 -33.34 8.22 2.11
N GLU A 240 -32.04 7.94 2.14
CA GLU A 240 -31.20 8.01 3.33
C GLU A 240 -30.33 9.27 3.23
N THR A 241 -30.40 10.17 4.22
CA THR A 241 -29.62 11.42 4.25
C THR A 241 -28.67 11.41 5.44
N TYR A 242 -27.42 11.81 5.24
CA TYR A 242 -26.38 11.71 6.25
C TYR A 242 -26.04 13.09 6.85
N SER A 243 -26.14 13.19 8.18
CA SER A 243 -25.76 14.36 8.95
C SER A 243 -24.92 13.94 10.17
N PRO A 244 -23.60 14.26 10.22
CA PRO A 244 -22.83 14.90 9.15
C PRO A 244 -22.73 14.01 7.91
N SER A 245 -22.42 14.63 6.77
CA SER A 245 -22.21 13.92 5.51
C SER A 245 -21.05 12.92 5.63
N LYS A 246 -21.15 11.77 4.97
CA LYS A 246 -20.13 10.72 5.03
C LYS A 246 -18.92 11.12 4.21
N SER A 247 -17.78 11.37 4.85
CA SER A 247 -16.51 11.61 4.15
C SER A 247 -15.99 10.30 3.56
N ILE A 248 -16.04 10.18 2.22
CA ILE A 248 -15.61 8.98 1.49
C ILE A 248 -14.11 9.06 1.17
N ALA A 249 -13.65 10.15 0.56
CA ALA A 249 -12.24 10.33 0.22
C ALA A 249 -11.72 11.64 0.82
N ARG A 250 -10.45 11.71 1.22
CA ARG A 250 -9.79 12.96 1.60
C ARG A 250 -8.43 13.06 0.91
N PHE A 251 -8.21 14.14 0.20
CA PHE A 251 -7.04 14.42 -0.61
C PHE A 251 -6.23 15.55 0.01
N ALA A 252 -4.92 15.40 0.05
CA ALA A 252 -4.03 16.48 0.44
C ALA A 252 -3.91 17.52 -0.69
N LEU A 253 -4.19 18.79 -0.39
CA LEU A 253 -4.12 19.89 -1.36
C LEU A 253 -2.70 20.37 -1.63
N ASP A 254 -1.75 20.05 -0.74
CA ASP A 254 -0.34 20.41 -0.87
C ASP A 254 0.42 19.51 -1.86
N ARG A 255 -0.17 18.41 -2.32
CA ARG A 255 0.46 17.45 -3.24
C ARG A 255 0.36 17.82 -4.72
N GLY A 256 1.48 17.69 -5.41
CA GLY A 256 1.72 18.18 -6.75
C GLY A 256 2.67 19.38 -6.76
N THR A 257 3.18 19.73 -7.92
CA THR A 257 4.19 20.77 -8.15
C THR A 257 3.60 21.92 -8.96
N THR A 258 2.49 21.68 -9.67
CA THR A 258 1.81 22.69 -10.50
C THR A 258 0.31 22.77 -10.20
N TRP A 259 -0.30 23.89 -10.59
CA TRP A 259 -1.75 24.12 -10.58
C TRP A 259 -2.18 24.48 -12.03
N PRO A 260 -3.41 24.16 -12.47
CA PRO A 260 -4.51 23.54 -11.73
C PRO A 260 -4.28 22.05 -11.45
N ARG A 261 -4.91 21.53 -10.39
CA ARG A 261 -4.83 20.13 -9.96
C ARG A 261 -6.17 19.44 -10.11
N THR A 262 -6.16 18.20 -10.58
CA THR A 262 -7.38 17.40 -10.71
C THR A 262 -7.36 16.21 -9.76
N TYR A 263 -8.38 16.13 -8.91
CA TYR A 263 -8.58 15.04 -7.96
C TYR A 263 -9.73 14.16 -8.43
N ARG A 264 -9.61 12.84 -8.26
CA ARG A 264 -10.55 11.87 -8.84
C ARG A 264 -10.91 10.77 -7.84
N ALA A 265 -12.14 10.26 -7.95
CA ALA A 265 -12.56 9.05 -7.26
C ALA A 265 -13.49 8.22 -8.15
N SER A 266 -13.30 6.91 -8.16
CA SER A 266 -14.20 5.93 -8.78
C SER A 266 -15.03 5.28 -7.68
N LEU A 267 -16.33 5.53 -7.64
CA LEU A 267 -17.24 5.05 -6.60
C LEU A 267 -18.05 3.87 -7.14
N THR A 268 -18.29 2.88 -6.29
CA THR A 268 -19.14 1.73 -6.59
C THR A 268 -20.04 1.47 -5.40
N ILE A 269 -21.28 1.06 -5.67
CA ILE A 269 -22.19 0.59 -4.62
C ILE A 269 -22.43 -0.90 -4.78
N ALA A 270 -22.71 -1.58 -3.68
CA ALA A 270 -23.09 -2.98 -3.66
C ALA A 270 -24.20 -3.20 -2.63
N GLU A 271 -25.16 -4.05 -2.96
CA GLU A 271 -26.04 -4.63 -1.94
C GLU A 271 -25.28 -5.67 -1.11
N LYS A 272 -25.74 -5.87 0.13
CA LYS A 272 -25.04 -6.64 1.16
C LYS A 272 -25.79 -7.88 1.62
N ASP A 273 -26.73 -8.34 0.83
CA ASP A 273 -27.46 -9.58 1.06
C ASP A 273 -26.52 -10.82 1.08
N ASP A 274 -25.37 -10.81 0.38
CA ASP A 274 -24.48 -11.98 0.21
C ASP A 274 -23.24 -12.09 1.15
N GLY A 275 -23.15 -11.30 2.22
CA GLY A 275 -22.17 -11.57 3.30
C GLY A 275 -20.73 -11.07 3.10
N GLY A 276 -20.53 -10.00 2.33
CA GLY A 276 -19.35 -9.12 2.45
C GLY A 276 -18.03 -9.58 1.82
N GLY A 277 -17.93 -10.77 1.23
CA GLY A 277 -16.70 -11.24 0.54
C GLY A 277 -16.39 -10.50 -0.76
N LEU A 278 -17.41 -9.92 -1.40
CA LEU A 278 -17.38 -9.26 -2.68
C LEU A 278 -16.65 -7.91 -2.70
N THR A 279 -16.75 -7.14 -1.61
CA THR A 279 -16.06 -5.84 -1.49
C THR A 279 -14.57 -6.02 -1.23
N VAL A 280 -14.19 -7.05 -0.47
CA VAL A 280 -12.79 -7.47 -0.30
C VAL A 280 -12.19 -7.93 -1.64
N PHE A 281 -12.96 -8.66 -2.45
CA PHE A 281 -12.49 -9.08 -3.78
C PHE A 281 -12.39 -7.90 -4.76
N SER A 282 -13.33 -6.95 -4.71
CA SER A 282 -13.26 -5.69 -5.47
C SER A 282 -12.00 -4.90 -5.13
N ASP A 283 -11.68 -4.73 -3.84
CA ASP A 283 -10.45 -4.08 -3.39
C ASP A 283 -9.20 -4.77 -3.94
N ARG A 284 -9.25 -6.11 -4.08
CA ARG A 284 -8.17 -6.88 -4.68
C ARG A 284 -8.05 -6.65 -6.18
N ILE A 285 -9.16 -6.63 -6.93
CA ILE A 285 -9.18 -6.28 -8.36
C ILE A 285 -8.56 -4.90 -8.56
N PHE A 286 -9.01 -3.91 -7.81
CA PHE A 286 -8.50 -2.56 -7.85
C PHE A 286 -6.99 -2.49 -7.56
N THR A 287 -6.55 -3.24 -6.54
CA THR A 287 -5.15 -3.29 -6.12
C THR A 287 -4.24 -3.80 -7.22
N GLU A 288 -4.58 -4.94 -7.82
CA GLU A 288 -3.76 -5.54 -8.87
C GLU A 288 -3.87 -4.80 -10.20
N ALA A 289 -5.06 -4.28 -10.54
CA ALA A 289 -5.24 -3.45 -11.71
C ALA A 289 -4.31 -2.23 -11.67
N SER A 290 -4.23 -1.51 -10.54
CA SER A 290 -3.33 -0.35 -10.48
C SER A 290 -1.86 -0.75 -10.61
N ARG A 291 -1.47 -1.91 -10.04
CA ARG A 291 -0.09 -2.42 -10.12
C ARG A 291 0.30 -2.76 -11.56
N LEU A 292 -0.57 -3.47 -12.27
CA LEU A 292 -0.35 -3.86 -13.66
C LEU A 292 -0.39 -2.66 -14.63
N VAL A 293 -1.20 -1.65 -14.33
CA VAL A 293 -1.20 -0.39 -15.07
C VAL A 293 0.11 0.36 -14.87
N ALA A 294 0.61 0.43 -13.62
CA ALA A 294 1.89 1.07 -13.32
C ALA A 294 3.07 0.41 -14.07
N ASP A 295 3.09 -0.93 -14.18
CA ASP A 295 4.11 -1.67 -14.95
C ASP A 295 4.13 -1.30 -16.45
N ALA A 296 3.02 -0.79 -16.98
CA ALA A 296 2.87 -0.42 -18.40
C ALA A 296 3.23 1.03 -18.71
N LEU A 297 3.61 1.81 -17.70
CA LEU A 297 4.07 3.19 -17.85
C LEU A 297 5.59 3.20 -18.10
N ASP A 298 6.09 4.20 -18.83
CA ASP A 298 7.53 4.47 -18.89
C ASP A 298 8.07 5.02 -17.55
N ASP A 299 9.39 4.97 -17.35
CA ASP A 299 10.10 5.13 -16.05
C ASP A 299 9.91 6.47 -15.31
N GLU A 300 9.11 7.41 -15.84
CA GLU A 300 8.79 8.68 -15.20
C GLU A 300 7.28 8.78 -14.89
N VAL A 301 6.82 8.13 -13.82
CA VAL A 301 5.46 8.36 -13.30
C VAL A 301 5.43 9.69 -12.53
N GLY A 302 5.10 10.78 -13.23
CA GLY A 302 4.78 12.08 -12.64
C GLY A 302 3.28 12.44 -12.71
N GLU A 303 2.94 13.68 -12.34
CA GLU A 303 1.58 14.28 -12.33
C GLU A 303 0.78 14.08 -13.63
N THR A 304 1.45 13.84 -14.75
CA THR A 304 0.85 13.67 -16.08
C THR A 304 0.10 12.34 -16.27
N TRP A 305 0.34 11.33 -15.42
CA TRP A 305 -0.21 9.98 -15.62
C TRP A 305 -1.54 9.70 -14.91
N ALA A 306 -1.90 10.53 -13.92
CA ALA A 306 -3.05 10.30 -13.05
C ALA A 306 -4.36 10.06 -13.81
N GLU A 307 -4.56 10.76 -14.94
CA GLU A 307 -5.76 10.61 -15.76
C GLU A 307 -5.81 9.30 -16.52
N ALA A 308 -4.69 8.90 -17.15
CA ALA A 308 -4.60 7.64 -17.86
C ALA A 308 -4.81 6.46 -16.91
N ILE A 309 -4.17 6.50 -15.73
CA ILE A 309 -4.29 5.47 -14.69
C ILE A 309 -5.74 5.32 -14.24
N ALA A 310 -6.40 6.42 -13.87
CA ALA A 310 -7.79 6.38 -13.40
C ALA A 310 -8.74 5.79 -14.46
N ARG A 311 -8.60 6.18 -15.74
CA ARG A 311 -9.46 5.69 -16.83
C ARG A 311 -9.26 4.19 -17.09
N VAL A 312 -8.02 3.71 -17.09
CA VAL A 312 -7.73 2.29 -17.33
C VAL A 312 -8.27 1.44 -16.19
N ILE A 313 -8.08 1.83 -14.93
CA ILE A 313 -8.58 1.07 -13.78
C ILE A 313 -10.10 0.94 -13.81
N VAL A 314 -10.82 2.04 -14.10
CA VAL A 314 -12.29 2.01 -14.23
C VAL A 314 -12.73 1.03 -15.32
N GLN A 315 -12.07 1.05 -16.49
CA GLN A 315 -12.39 0.13 -17.58
C GLN A 315 -12.13 -1.32 -17.19
N VAL A 316 -10.99 -1.61 -16.56
CA VAL A 316 -10.65 -2.96 -16.10
C VAL A 316 -11.74 -3.52 -15.18
N CYS A 317 -12.17 -2.72 -14.21
CA CYS A 317 -13.16 -3.16 -13.24
C CYS A 317 -14.53 -3.35 -13.87
N LYS A 318 -14.94 -2.47 -14.78
CA LYS A 318 -16.19 -2.61 -15.53
C LYS A 318 -16.21 -3.89 -16.36
N GLU A 319 -15.18 -4.13 -17.17
CA GLU A 319 -15.14 -5.30 -18.07
C GLU A 319 -14.98 -6.61 -17.30
N LEU A 320 -14.16 -6.63 -16.24
CA LEU A 320 -14.00 -7.83 -15.43
C LEU A 320 -15.30 -8.21 -14.70
N TRP A 321 -15.98 -7.23 -14.09
CA TRP A 321 -17.27 -7.49 -13.43
C TRP A 321 -18.35 -7.92 -14.42
N LYS A 322 -18.41 -7.24 -15.57
CA LYS A 322 -19.29 -7.64 -16.66
C LYS A 322 -19.08 -9.10 -17.05
N TRP A 323 -17.83 -9.52 -17.21
CA TRP A 323 -17.51 -10.92 -17.53
C TRP A 323 -17.89 -11.90 -16.40
N ILE A 324 -17.61 -11.57 -15.14
CA ILE A 324 -18.00 -12.41 -13.97
C ILE A 324 -19.52 -12.64 -13.96
N ILE A 325 -20.30 -11.58 -14.19
CA ILE A 325 -21.76 -11.61 -14.19
C ILE A 325 -22.28 -12.35 -15.44
N GLU A 326 -21.94 -11.84 -16.63
CA GLU A 326 -22.56 -12.31 -17.88
C GLU A 326 -22.03 -13.68 -18.32
N ALA A 327 -20.73 -13.94 -18.20
CA ALA A 327 -20.11 -15.16 -18.72
C ALA A 327 -20.11 -16.30 -17.70
N LEU A 328 -19.85 -16.00 -16.42
CA LEU A 328 -19.87 -17.02 -15.37
C LEU A 328 -21.24 -17.18 -14.73
N GLY A 329 -22.15 -16.20 -14.83
CA GLY A 329 -23.43 -16.26 -14.14
C GLY A 329 -23.27 -16.19 -12.62
N LEU A 330 -22.19 -15.57 -12.15
CA LEU A 330 -21.95 -15.26 -10.74
C LEU A 330 -22.57 -13.87 -10.49
N ASN A 331 -23.88 -13.84 -10.32
CA ASN A 331 -24.63 -12.61 -10.10
C ASN A 331 -24.50 -12.20 -8.64
N ASP A 332 -23.95 -11.02 -8.42
CA ASP A 332 -23.77 -10.38 -7.13
C ASP A 332 -24.07 -8.89 -7.33
N ASP A 333 -24.74 -8.27 -6.37
CA ASP A 333 -25.45 -6.98 -6.56
C ASP A 333 -24.51 -5.76 -6.48
N VAL A 334 -23.34 -5.88 -7.10
CA VAL A 334 -22.39 -4.79 -7.36
C VAL A 334 -22.81 -4.02 -8.59
N TYR A 335 -22.90 -2.71 -8.42
CA TYR A 335 -23.17 -1.78 -9.50
C TYR A 335 -21.86 -1.35 -10.18
N PRO A 336 -21.84 -1.11 -11.49
CA PRO A 336 -20.63 -0.67 -12.18
C PRO A 336 -20.06 0.64 -11.61
N PRO A 337 -18.73 0.74 -11.44
CA PRO A 337 -18.10 1.91 -10.85
C PRO A 337 -18.27 3.18 -11.70
N GLN A 338 -18.40 4.33 -11.04
CA GLN A 338 -18.62 5.65 -11.64
C GLN A 338 -17.51 6.63 -11.22
N LEU A 339 -16.87 7.27 -12.20
CA LEU A 339 -15.74 8.17 -12.01
C LEU A 339 -16.19 9.63 -11.84
N VAL A 340 -15.84 10.24 -10.71
CA VAL A 340 -16.05 11.66 -10.42
C VAL A 340 -14.72 12.40 -10.33
N GLN A 341 -14.71 13.69 -10.67
CA GLN A 341 -13.51 14.53 -10.54
C GLN A 341 -13.82 15.99 -10.19
N ILE A 342 -12.79 16.67 -9.67
CA ILE A 342 -12.81 18.11 -9.38
C ILE A 342 -11.48 18.75 -9.78
N ASN A 343 -11.55 19.91 -10.43
CA ASN A 343 -10.39 20.73 -10.78
C ASN A 343 -10.26 21.88 -9.78
N ILE A 344 -9.14 21.93 -9.07
CA ILE A 344 -8.80 22.98 -8.13
C ILE A 344 -7.73 23.88 -8.79
N PRO A 345 -8.00 25.17 -9.03
CA PRO A 345 -7.10 26.03 -9.80
C PRO A 345 -5.94 26.64 -9.00
N SER A 346 -6.02 26.65 -7.67
CA SER A 346 -4.95 27.09 -6.77
C SER A 346 -5.21 26.60 -5.34
N PHE A 347 -4.18 26.61 -4.49
CA PHE A 347 -4.31 26.20 -3.08
C PHE A 347 -5.36 27.03 -2.30
N GLY A 348 -5.48 28.32 -2.63
CA GLY A 348 -6.44 29.23 -2.01
C GLY A 348 -7.83 29.23 -2.64
N ALA A 349 -8.08 28.42 -3.68
CA ALA A 349 -9.35 28.45 -4.41
C ALA A 349 -10.55 28.06 -3.53
N ARG A 350 -11.72 28.59 -3.88
CA ARG A 350 -13.00 28.37 -3.18
C ARG A 350 -14.12 28.12 -4.19
N PHE A 351 -15.20 27.50 -3.74
CA PHE A 351 -16.40 27.26 -4.54
C PHE A 351 -17.28 28.51 -4.53
N SER A 352 -17.02 29.46 -5.42
CA SER A 352 -17.75 30.74 -5.47
C SER A 352 -17.79 31.45 -4.10
N GLY A 353 -16.66 31.42 -3.39
CA GLY A 353 -16.51 31.96 -2.04
C GLY A 353 -16.81 30.98 -0.89
N ALA A 354 -17.42 29.83 -1.17
CA ALA A 354 -17.74 28.80 -0.18
C ALA A 354 -16.63 27.72 -0.06
N VAL A 355 -16.68 26.96 1.04
CA VAL A 355 -15.80 25.81 1.29
C VAL A 355 -16.40 24.47 0.82
N THR A 356 -17.68 24.45 0.43
CA THR A 356 -18.38 23.27 -0.09
C THR A 356 -18.85 23.53 -1.50
N SER A 357 -18.71 22.54 -2.39
CA SER A 357 -19.24 22.61 -3.76
C SER A 357 -20.77 22.53 -3.78
N PRO A 358 -21.42 22.93 -4.88
CA PRO A 358 -22.78 22.50 -5.16
C PRO A 358 -22.90 20.97 -5.14
N GLU A 359 -24.06 20.46 -4.72
CA GLU A 359 -24.39 19.03 -4.72
C GLU A 359 -24.44 18.49 -6.16
N ARG A 360 -23.95 17.26 -6.35
CA ARG A 360 -23.97 16.51 -7.62
C ARG A 360 -24.55 15.12 -7.42
N LYS A 361 -24.84 14.42 -8.51
CA LYS A 361 -25.59 13.15 -8.49
C LYS A 361 -25.05 12.12 -9.47
N ILE A 362 -24.76 10.91 -8.97
CA ILE A 362 -24.49 9.71 -9.77
C ILE A 362 -25.78 8.88 -9.85
N VAL A 363 -26.07 8.28 -11.01
CA VAL A 363 -27.17 7.32 -11.18
C VAL A 363 -26.61 5.94 -11.50
N TYR A 364 -26.83 4.97 -10.60
CA TYR A 364 -26.48 3.57 -10.80
C TYR A 364 -27.66 2.80 -11.39
N ARG A 365 -27.39 1.92 -12.36
CA ARG A 365 -28.37 1.03 -13.00
C ARG A 365 -27.73 -0.33 -13.27
N ALA A 366 -28.17 -1.34 -12.55
CA ALA A 366 -27.75 -2.73 -12.72
C ALA A 366 -28.76 -3.63 -12.01
N HIS A 367 -28.83 -4.92 -12.36
CA HIS A 367 -29.58 -5.92 -11.59
C HIS A 367 -31.07 -5.58 -11.37
N GLY A 368 -31.67 -4.78 -12.26
CA GLY A 368 -33.04 -4.26 -12.12
C GLY A 368 -33.18 -3.05 -11.21
N GLY A 369 -32.19 -2.76 -10.34
CA GLY A 369 -32.21 -1.63 -9.43
C GLY A 369 -31.66 -0.32 -10.01
N VAL A 370 -32.12 0.78 -9.43
CA VAL A 370 -31.79 2.16 -9.79
C VAL A 370 -31.57 2.99 -8.54
N TYR A 371 -30.34 3.47 -8.33
CA TYR A 371 -29.96 4.28 -7.18
C TYR A 371 -29.40 5.64 -7.60
N GLU A 372 -29.76 6.69 -6.87
CA GLU A 372 -29.18 8.03 -7.00
C GLU A 372 -28.30 8.35 -5.79
N LEU A 373 -27.00 8.50 -6.00
CA LEU A 373 -26.03 8.91 -4.99
C LEU A 373 -25.71 10.39 -5.13
N TYR A 374 -25.96 11.17 -4.08
CA TYR A 374 -25.70 12.61 -4.06
C TYR A 374 -24.44 12.93 -3.27
N TYR A 375 -23.51 13.67 -3.88
CA TYR A 375 -22.19 13.94 -3.32
C TYR A 375 -21.80 15.42 -3.48
N GLU A 376 -20.84 15.83 -2.65
CA GLU A 376 -20.25 17.18 -2.65
C GLU A 376 -18.75 17.10 -2.38
N TRP A 377 -18.02 18.14 -2.78
CA TRP A 377 -16.62 18.33 -2.43
C TRP A 377 -16.50 19.40 -1.35
N HIS A 378 -15.64 19.19 -0.36
CA HIS A 378 -15.52 20.10 0.79
C HIS A 378 -14.07 20.36 1.18
N LEU A 379 -13.70 21.63 1.32
CA LEU A 379 -12.39 22.06 1.81
C LEU A 379 -12.39 22.11 3.34
N SER A 380 -11.44 21.42 3.96
CA SER A 380 -11.32 21.31 5.42
C SER A 380 -9.86 21.24 5.89
N ASN A 381 -9.68 21.13 7.21
CA ASN A 381 -8.42 20.80 7.87
C ASN A 381 -8.38 19.33 8.34
N ALA A 382 -9.28 18.48 7.84
CA ALA A 382 -9.32 17.09 8.24
C ALA A 382 -8.04 16.38 7.77
N THR A 383 -7.55 15.39 8.51
CA THR A 383 -6.39 14.60 8.06
C THR A 383 -6.69 13.95 6.70
N PRO A 384 -5.85 14.12 5.66
CA PRO A 384 -6.02 13.44 4.38
C PRO A 384 -6.07 11.90 4.54
N MET A 385 -6.84 11.22 3.68
CA MET A 385 -6.86 9.75 3.55
C MET A 385 -5.91 9.27 2.47
N SER A 386 -5.48 10.16 1.57
CA SER A 386 -4.43 9.91 0.59
C SER A 386 -3.17 9.43 1.31
N PRO A 387 -2.66 8.21 1.04
CA PRO A 387 -1.47 7.69 1.70
C PRO A 387 -0.31 8.67 1.50
N ALA A 388 0.58 8.91 2.47
CA ALA A 388 1.89 9.52 2.15
C ALA A 388 2.50 8.76 0.96
N SER A 389 3.08 9.47 -0.02
CA SER A 389 3.56 8.93 -1.30
C SER A 389 4.08 7.51 -1.19
N SER A 390 3.32 6.55 -1.74
CA SER A 390 3.55 5.12 -1.60
C SER A 390 3.75 4.49 -2.97
N GLY A 391 4.91 3.86 -3.17
CA GLY A 391 5.04 2.66 -4.00
C GLY A 391 6.01 1.69 -3.32
N PRO A 392 5.93 0.35 -3.51
CA PRO A 392 4.85 -0.49 -4.05
C PRO A 392 4.14 -1.36 -2.98
N ARG A 393 2.95 -1.86 -3.35
CA ARG A 393 2.03 -2.70 -2.55
C ARG A 393 2.56 -4.11 -2.22
N THR A 394 2.36 -4.55 -0.98
CA THR A 394 2.10 -5.96 -0.60
C THR A 394 0.90 -5.99 0.37
N GLY A 395 -0.18 -6.71 0.03
CA GLY A 395 -1.40 -6.91 0.86
C GLY A 395 -1.14 -7.77 2.11
N THR A 396 -2.03 -7.87 3.11
CA THR A 396 -3.45 -8.29 3.03
C THR A 396 -4.32 -7.89 4.26
N GLY A 397 -5.65 -8.12 4.14
CA GLY A 397 -6.75 -7.81 5.09
C GLY A 397 -6.69 -8.50 6.47
N SER A 398 -7.64 -8.34 7.40
CA SER A 398 -9.11 -8.33 7.30
C SER A 398 -9.76 -7.77 8.59
N GLY A 399 -11.06 -7.44 8.60
CA GLY A 399 -11.83 -7.35 9.85
C GLY A 399 -13.34 -7.13 9.68
N THR A 400 -14.14 -8.18 9.90
CA THR A 400 -15.54 -8.07 10.32
C THR A 400 -15.59 -7.66 11.79
N GLY A 401 -16.51 -6.75 12.12
CA GLY A 401 -16.71 -6.28 13.48
C GLY A 401 -17.34 -7.33 14.38
N VAL A 402 -16.55 -7.88 15.29
CA VAL A 402 -16.94 -8.00 16.69
C VAL A 402 -15.85 -7.29 17.48
N ILE A 403 -16.27 -6.34 18.31
CA ILE A 403 -15.45 -5.32 18.97
C ILE A 403 -14.32 -6.01 19.76
N SER A 404 -13.10 -5.98 19.24
CA SER A 404 -11.88 -6.33 19.97
C SER A 404 -10.71 -5.62 19.32
N ALA A 405 -10.10 -4.72 20.09
CA ALA A 405 -8.96 -3.93 19.70
C ALA A 405 -7.74 -4.82 19.44
N SER A 406 -7.34 -4.94 18.18
CA SER A 406 -6.03 -5.46 17.77
C SER A 406 -5.46 -4.49 16.75
N LEU A 407 -4.64 -3.54 17.22
CA LEU A 407 -3.76 -2.80 16.35
C LEU A 407 -2.76 -3.81 15.77
N VAL A 408 -2.64 -3.92 14.45
CA VAL A 408 -1.53 -4.65 13.85
C VAL A 408 -0.61 -3.63 13.21
N ALA A 409 0.42 -3.28 13.97
CA ALA A 409 1.80 -3.45 13.52
C ALA A 409 2.22 -2.97 12.11
N SER A 410 1.93 -1.75 11.65
CA SER A 410 2.64 -1.26 10.46
C SER A 410 4.13 -1.08 10.79
N GLN A 411 5.04 -1.74 10.07
CA GLN A 411 6.41 -1.26 9.86
C GLN A 411 6.33 0.04 9.03
N PRO A 412 7.38 0.89 8.93
CA PRO A 412 7.19 2.21 8.32
C PRO A 412 6.70 2.02 6.90
N SER A 413 5.46 2.43 6.65
CA SER A 413 4.73 2.28 5.39
C SER A 413 5.34 3.08 4.23
N GLU A 414 6.51 3.68 4.44
CA GLU A 414 7.17 4.68 3.59
C GLU A 414 8.62 4.31 3.24
N GLY A 415 9.12 3.15 3.66
CA GLY A 415 10.52 2.77 3.50
C GLY A 415 10.75 1.55 2.60
N VAL A 416 11.63 1.65 1.60
CA VAL A 416 12.13 0.53 0.81
C VAL A 416 13.36 -0.06 1.52
N PRO A 417 13.39 -1.38 1.79
CA PRO A 417 14.52 -1.99 2.48
C PRO A 417 15.79 -1.94 1.63
N LEU A 418 16.82 -1.25 2.15
CA LEU A 418 18.18 -1.26 1.64
C LEU A 418 18.83 -2.59 2.08
N ARG A 419 19.01 -3.48 1.11
CA ARG A 419 19.54 -4.82 1.32
C ARG A 419 21.01 -4.86 0.99
N LEU A 420 21.79 -5.50 1.86
CA LEU A 420 23.19 -5.83 1.63
C LEU A 420 23.30 -7.27 1.15
N TYR A 421 23.90 -7.46 -0.01
CA TYR A 421 24.27 -8.74 -0.58
C TYR A 421 25.79 -8.92 -0.54
N TRP A 422 26.25 -10.17 -0.44
CA TRP A 422 27.67 -10.53 -0.41
C TRP A 422 27.96 -11.66 -1.38
N SER A 423 29.06 -11.55 -2.11
CA SER A 423 29.60 -12.64 -2.91
C SER A 423 30.90 -13.15 -2.29
N ARG A 424 30.89 -14.41 -1.82
CA ARG A 424 32.10 -15.07 -1.32
C ARG A 424 33.15 -15.27 -2.43
N GLN A 425 32.69 -15.50 -3.66
CA GLN A 425 33.58 -15.71 -4.81
C GLN A 425 34.32 -14.43 -5.19
N ARG A 426 33.63 -13.28 -5.11
CA ARG A 426 34.19 -11.97 -5.47
C ARG A 426 34.84 -11.26 -4.28
N GLY A 427 34.46 -11.63 -3.06
CA GLY A 427 34.88 -10.93 -1.84
C GLY A 427 34.31 -9.52 -1.76
N ASP A 428 33.08 -9.34 -2.25
CA ASP A 428 32.49 -8.02 -2.55
C ASP A 428 31.04 -7.88 -2.05
N ASN A 429 30.65 -6.63 -1.75
CA ASN A 429 29.36 -6.22 -1.22
C ASN A 429 28.52 -5.48 -2.27
N PHE A 430 27.23 -5.79 -2.33
CA PHE A 430 26.28 -5.09 -3.20
C PHE A 430 25.07 -4.61 -2.39
N SER A 431 24.93 -3.30 -2.26
CA SER A 431 23.81 -2.67 -1.54
C SER A 431 22.73 -2.22 -2.54
N THR A 432 21.48 -2.56 -2.31
CA THR A 432 20.36 -2.18 -3.20
C THR A 432 19.04 -2.10 -2.47
N ALA A 433 18.25 -1.08 -2.81
CA ALA A 433 16.86 -0.96 -2.40
C ALA A 433 15.91 -1.23 -3.57
N THR A 434 16.38 -1.14 -4.81
CA THR A 434 15.56 -1.39 -6.01
C THR A 434 15.34 -2.88 -6.31
N LEU A 435 14.22 -3.18 -6.97
CA LEU A 435 13.96 -4.52 -7.51
C LEU A 435 14.98 -4.90 -8.58
N LYS A 436 15.33 -3.97 -9.47
CA LYS A 436 16.33 -4.19 -10.52
C LYS A 436 17.69 -4.55 -9.92
N GLY A 437 18.15 -3.83 -8.89
CA GLY A 437 19.40 -4.16 -8.24
C GLY A 437 19.42 -5.49 -7.52
N ARG A 438 18.29 -5.90 -6.93
CA ARG A 438 18.15 -7.26 -6.40
C ARG A 438 18.39 -8.30 -7.49
N GLN A 439 17.70 -8.15 -8.61
CA GLN A 439 17.84 -9.07 -9.74
C GLN A 439 19.28 -9.09 -10.29
N ASP A 440 19.92 -7.92 -10.36
CA ASP A 440 21.33 -7.81 -10.80
C ASP A 440 22.29 -8.53 -9.84
N ALA A 441 22.12 -8.35 -8.52
CA ALA A 441 22.94 -8.99 -7.50
C ALA A 441 22.76 -10.52 -7.49
N GLU A 442 21.52 -10.99 -7.55
CA GLU A 442 21.18 -12.42 -7.57
C GLU A 442 21.69 -13.09 -8.87
N ALA A 443 21.50 -12.44 -10.02
CA ALA A 443 22.04 -12.92 -11.29
C ALA A 443 23.58 -12.96 -11.32
N ALA A 444 24.23 -12.06 -10.59
CA ALA A 444 25.69 -12.03 -10.43
C ALA A 444 26.22 -12.99 -9.35
N GLY A 445 25.34 -13.78 -8.71
CA GLY A 445 25.70 -14.79 -7.71
C GLY A 445 25.98 -14.24 -6.31
N TYR A 446 25.46 -13.05 -5.97
CA TYR A 446 25.50 -12.53 -4.61
C TYR A 446 24.35 -13.09 -3.78
N SER A 447 24.59 -13.32 -2.49
CA SER A 447 23.58 -13.78 -1.53
C SER A 447 23.18 -12.66 -0.58
N LEU A 448 21.89 -12.54 -0.29
CA LEU A 448 21.39 -11.60 0.71
C LEU A 448 21.98 -11.91 2.09
N ILE A 449 22.58 -10.91 2.74
CA ILE A 449 23.12 -11.03 4.10
C ILE A 449 22.19 -10.37 5.11
N ARG A 450 21.77 -9.14 4.87
CA ARG A 450 20.92 -8.39 5.80
C ARG A 450 20.20 -7.20 5.16
N THR A 451 19.34 -6.58 5.95
CA THR A 451 18.73 -5.28 5.66
C THR A 451 19.46 -4.23 6.49
N GLU A 452 20.09 -3.26 5.85
CA GLU A 452 20.80 -2.17 6.52
C GLU A 452 19.83 -1.15 7.14
N GLY A 453 18.62 -1.06 6.58
CA GLY A 453 17.53 -0.22 7.05
C GLY A 453 16.57 0.05 5.90
N TYR A 454 15.84 1.15 5.99
CA TYR A 454 14.83 1.56 5.04
C TYR A 454 15.13 2.96 4.51
N VAL A 455 15.23 3.07 3.18
CA VAL A 455 15.35 4.33 2.44
C VAL A 455 13.99 4.77 1.93
N LEU A 456 13.78 6.05 1.67
CA LEU A 456 12.52 6.55 1.13
C LEU A 456 12.46 6.26 -0.39
N PRO A 457 11.33 5.79 -0.93
CA PRO A 457 11.19 5.55 -2.37
C PRO A 457 11.21 6.85 -3.19
N GLU A 458 10.83 7.96 -2.58
CA GLU A 458 10.68 9.27 -3.24
C GLU A 458 11.38 10.39 -2.45
N SER A 459 11.70 11.47 -3.16
CA SER A 459 12.32 12.64 -2.54
C SER A 459 11.32 13.32 -1.61
N GLN A 460 11.73 13.53 -0.37
CA GLN A 460 11.03 14.37 0.60
C GLN A 460 11.89 15.57 1.00
N ARG A 461 11.31 16.52 1.72
CA ARG A 461 12.05 17.66 2.29
C ARG A 461 13.24 17.16 3.11
N ASN A 462 14.42 17.76 2.91
CA ASN A 462 15.68 17.40 3.58
C ASN A 462 16.21 15.99 3.26
N THR A 463 15.83 15.44 2.11
CA THR A 463 16.40 14.18 1.60
C THR A 463 17.32 14.42 0.42
N VAL A 464 18.26 13.50 0.22
CA VAL A 464 19.18 13.43 -0.91
C VAL A 464 19.09 12.05 -1.55
N PRO A 465 19.31 11.93 -2.87
CA PRO A 465 19.26 10.64 -3.55
C PRO A 465 20.45 9.76 -3.13
N LEU A 466 20.17 8.52 -2.77
CA LEU A 466 21.16 7.45 -2.61
C LEU A 466 21.33 6.77 -3.95
N ASN A 467 22.51 6.89 -4.55
CA ASN A 467 22.75 6.47 -5.92
C ASN A 467 23.69 5.27 -5.98
N LEU A 468 23.42 4.39 -6.93
CA LEU A 468 24.34 3.33 -7.36
C LEU A 468 25.17 3.83 -8.54
N TYR A 469 26.46 3.52 -8.47
CA TYR A 469 27.43 3.75 -9.53
C TYR A 469 28.20 2.48 -9.85
N TRP A 470 28.69 2.36 -11.08
CA TRP A 470 29.38 1.17 -11.59
C TRP A 470 30.65 1.53 -12.34
N ASN A 471 31.72 0.78 -12.09
CA ASN A 471 32.96 0.86 -12.85
C ASN A 471 33.18 -0.46 -13.60
N SER A 472 33.04 -0.43 -14.93
CA SER A 472 33.16 -1.62 -15.77
C SER A 472 34.59 -2.17 -15.87
N ALA A 473 35.62 -1.32 -15.74
CA ALA A 473 37.01 -1.75 -15.76
C ALA A 473 37.40 -2.49 -14.48
N ARG A 474 36.80 -2.10 -13.35
CA ARG A 474 37.02 -2.71 -12.03
C ARG A 474 36.04 -3.82 -11.70
N LEU A 475 34.93 -3.91 -12.43
CA LEU A 475 33.79 -4.76 -12.14
C LEU A 475 33.24 -4.53 -10.72
N ASP A 476 33.12 -3.25 -10.35
CA ASP A 476 32.86 -2.82 -8.98
C ASP A 476 31.71 -1.80 -8.89
N ASN A 477 30.97 -1.86 -7.78
CA ASN A 477 29.80 -1.03 -7.50
C ASN A 477 29.97 -0.13 -6.28
N PHE A 478 29.49 1.10 -6.37
CA PHE A 478 29.49 2.05 -5.27
C PHE A 478 28.09 2.56 -4.97
N VAL A 479 27.71 2.63 -3.69
CA VAL A 479 26.44 3.20 -3.24
C VAL A 479 26.68 4.34 -2.26
N GLY A 480 26.25 5.55 -2.61
CA GLY A 480 26.42 6.75 -1.80
C GLY A 480 25.49 7.89 -2.21
N ALA A 481 25.33 8.86 -1.32
CA ALA A 481 24.40 9.98 -1.48
C ALA A 481 25.07 11.35 -1.36
N SER A 482 26.23 11.43 -0.70
CA SER A 482 26.89 12.71 -0.46
C SER A 482 27.46 13.29 -1.76
N GLN A 483 27.40 14.62 -1.87
CA GLN A 483 27.96 15.33 -3.02
C GLN A 483 29.46 15.07 -3.17
N GLN A 484 30.17 14.92 -2.05
CA GLN A 484 31.59 14.56 -2.02
C GLN A 484 31.81 13.15 -2.58
N SER A 485 31.04 12.15 -2.15
CA SER A 485 31.14 10.79 -2.66
C SER A 485 30.90 10.74 -4.17
N LYS A 486 29.90 11.47 -4.67
CA LYS A 486 29.64 11.59 -6.12
C LYS A 486 30.87 12.12 -6.88
N GLN A 487 31.47 13.21 -6.42
CA GLN A 487 32.65 13.79 -7.08
C GLN A 487 33.85 12.84 -7.04
N GLU A 488 34.10 12.20 -5.89
CA GLU A 488 35.21 11.27 -5.70
C GLU A 488 35.09 10.03 -6.60
N ILE A 489 33.91 9.41 -6.68
CA ILE A 489 33.73 8.17 -7.45
C ILE A 489 33.67 8.42 -8.95
N GLU A 490 33.10 9.55 -9.40
CA GLU A 490 33.06 9.90 -10.83
C GLU A 490 34.49 10.18 -11.35
N ALA A 491 35.32 10.84 -10.54
CA ALA A 491 36.74 11.02 -10.83
C ALA A 491 37.53 9.70 -10.90
N ASN A 492 37.06 8.65 -10.20
CA ASN A 492 37.64 7.30 -10.24
C ASN A 492 36.99 6.40 -11.32
N GLY A 493 36.26 6.98 -12.28
CA GLY A 493 35.73 6.28 -13.44
C GLY A 493 34.45 5.46 -13.18
N TYR A 494 33.74 5.72 -12.07
CA TYR A 494 32.41 5.15 -11.85
C TYR A 494 31.36 5.98 -12.57
N GLY A 495 30.50 5.31 -13.35
CA GLY A 495 29.34 5.92 -14.00
C GLY A 495 28.08 5.75 -13.16
N PHE A 496 27.21 6.75 -13.17
CA PHE A 496 25.88 6.65 -12.56
C PHE A 496 25.07 5.53 -13.21
N VAL A 497 24.45 4.69 -12.38
CA VAL A 497 23.56 3.60 -12.83
C VAL A 497 22.11 3.96 -12.56
N ARG A 498 21.76 4.25 -11.31
CA ARG A 498 20.39 4.54 -10.87
C ARG A 498 20.34 5.11 -9.46
N THR A 499 19.17 5.62 -9.09
CA THR A 499 18.83 5.97 -7.71
C THR A 499 18.28 4.73 -7.00
N GLU A 500 18.87 4.37 -5.86
CA GLU A 500 18.40 3.29 -4.98
C GLU A 500 17.25 3.74 -4.07
N GLY A 501 17.20 5.03 -3.76
CA GLY A 501 16.14 5.66 -2.96
C GLY A 501 16.60 7.04 -2.47
N TYR A 502 15.94 7.57 -1.46
CA TYR A 502 16.27 8.85 -0.84
C TYR A 502 16.52 8.68 0.65
N ILE A 503 17.52 9.38 1.16
CA ILE A 503 17.92 9.33 2.57
C ILE A 503 17.96 10.74 3.12
N PHE A 504 17.76 10.91 4.43
CA PHE A 504 17.82 12.24 5.02
C PHE A 504 19.27 12.74 5.01
N SER A 505 19.47 13.98 4.57
CA SER A 505 20.80 14.62 4.57
C SER A 505 21.25 15.05 5.98
N ALA A 506 20.33 15.07 6.94
CA ALA A 506 20.57 15.39 8.34
C ALA A 506 19.76 14.46 9.24
N GLN A 507 20.28 14.19 10.45
CA GLN A 507 19.65 13.32 11.44
C GLN A 507 18.20 13.74 11.68
N GLN A 508 17.27 12.81 11.44
CA GLN A 508 15.85 12.96 11.79
C GLN A 508 15.51 12.10 13.02
N PRO A 509 14.43 12.41 13.75
CA PRO A 509 13.95 11.56 14.83
C PRO A 509 13.78 10.11 14.36
N GLY A 510 14.34 9.17 15.12
CA GLY A 510 14.20 7.73 14.83
C GLY A 510 15.04 7.19 13.68
N THR A 511 15.89 8.01 13.05
CA THR A 511 16.81 7.54 12.00
C THR A 511 18.18 7.17 12.56
N VAL A 512 18.94 6.37 11.81
CA VAL A 512 20.33 5.99 12.13
C VAL A 512 21.26 6.37 10.97
N PRO A 513 22.54 6.69 11.24
CA PRO A 513 23.48 7.10 10.20
C PRO A 513 23.83 5.94 9.26
N LEU A 514 23.73 6.17 7.95
CA LEU A 514 24.28 5.33 6.90
C LEU A 514 25.74 5.72 6.68
N LYS A 515 26.68 4.84 7.03
CA LYS A 515 28.11 5.13 7.07
C LYS A 515 28.84 4.48 5.91
N LEU A 516 29.76 5.23 5.30
CA LEU A 516 30.65 4.77 4.26
C LEU A 516 32.02 4.41 4.85
N TYR A 517 32.51 3.25 4.49
CA TYR A 517 33.83 2.72 4.84
C TYR A 517 34.67 2.50 3.58
N TYR A 518 36.00 2.62 3.69
CA TYR A 518 36.94 2.36 2.60
C TYR A 518 38.05 1.41 3.05
N GLY A 519 38.30 0.37 2.24
CA GLY A 519 39.34 -0.62 2.44
C GLY A 519 40.52 -0.39 1.49
N ALA A 520 41.55 0.31 1.94
CA ALA A 520 42.69 0.70 1.09
C ALA A 520 43.41 -0.49 0.43
N THR A 521 43.50 -1.64 1.11
CA THR A 521 44.13 -2.86 0.57
C THR A 521 43.37 -3.42 -0.63
N ARG A 522 42.04 -3.23 -0.68
CA ARG A 522 41.16 -3.74 -1.74
C ARG A 522 40.74 -2.66 -2.74
N GLY A 523 40.93 -1.39 -2.39
CA GLY A 523 40.40 -0.26 -3.13
C GLY A 523 38.87 -0.20 -3.11
N ASP A 524 38.23 -0.79 -2.10
CA ASP A 524 36.79 -1.07 -2.08
C ASP A 524 36.03 -0.18 -1.08
N TYR A 525 34.77 0.11 -1.39
CA TYR A 525 33.87 0.92 -0.59
C TYR A 525 32.72 0.08 -0.02
N PHE A 526 32.42 0.28 1.26
CA PHE A 526 31.36 -0.45 1.94
C PHE A 526 30.43 0.49 2.71
N THR A 527 29.15 0.49 2.33
CA THR A 527 28.11 1.35 2.92
C THR A 527 27.19 0.52 3.83
N THR A 528 27.09 0.89 5.11
CA THR A 528 26.34 0.15 6.14
C THR A 528 25.73 1.07 7.21
N ALA A 529 24.55 0.71 7.72
CA ALA A 529 23.85 1.42 8.79
C ALA A 529 23.73 0.58 10.07
N THR A 530 23.91 -0.73 9.98
CA THR A 530 23.84 -1.65 11.13
C THR A 530 25.15 -1.65 11.92
N GLU A 531 25.07 -1.85 13.23
CA GLU A 531 26.28 -1.99 14.04
C GLU A 531 27.06 -3.26 13.67
N GLN A 532 26.38 -4.34 13.29
CA GLN A 532 27.03 -5.54 12.77
C GLN A 532 27.83 -5.25 11.49
N GLY A 533 27.26 -4.54 10.51
CA GLY A 533 28.00 -4.19 9.30
C GLY A 533 29.19 -3.28 9.59
N GLN A 534 29.07 -2.35 10.54
CA GLN A 534 30.22 -1.56 10.98
C GLN A 534 31.33 -2.41 11.63
N GLN A 535 30.98 -3.43 12.41
CA GLN A 535 31.94 -4.37 12.98
C GLN A 535 32.62 -5.21 11.88
N ASP A 536 31.85 -5.71 10.91
CA ASP A 536 32.36 -6.48 9.78
C ASP A 536 33.35 -5.64 8.94
N ALA A 537 33.02 -4.36 8.70
CA ALA A 537 33.90 -3.41 8.01
C ALA A 537 35.24 -3.25 8.73
N ARG A 538 35.20 -2.98 10.05
CA ARG A 538 36.40 -2.81 10.88
C ARG A 538 37.22 -4.10 10.96
N GLY A 539 36.56 -5.25 11.12
CA GLY A 539 37.21 -6.56 11.13
C GLY A 539 37.89 -6.90 9.80
N ALA A 540 37.34 -6.42 8.68
CA ALA A 540 37.95 -6.54 7.36
C ALA A 540 39.02 -5.46 7.05
N GLY A 541 39.33 -4.58 8.00
CA GLY A 541 40.35 -3.54 7.87
C GLY A 541 39.88 -2.26 7.14
N TYR A 542 38.58 -2.11 6.92
CA TYR A 542 38.03 -0.88 6.34
C TYR A 542 38.00 0.22 7.40
N ARG A 543 38.17 1.47 6.95
CA ARG A 543 38.13 2.65 7.83
C ARG A 543 36.92 3.50 7.50
N LEU A 544 36.29 4.06 8.54
CA LEU A 544 35.17 4.98 8.37
C LEU A 544 35.64 6.21 7.59
N VAL A 545 34.93 6.52 6.52
CA VAL A 545 35.18 7.70 5.68
C VAL A 545 34.24 8.82 6.11
N ARG A 546 32.92 8.56 6.09
CA ARG A 546 31.89 9.57 6.34
C ARG A 546 30.52 8.95 6.61
N THR A 547 29.57 9.81 6.96
CA THR A 547 28.13 9.50 6.92
C THR A 547 27.56 9.98 5.59
N GLU A 548 26.92 9.08 4.85
CA GLU A 548 26.24 9.39 3.57
C GLU A 548 24.89 10.07 3.78
N GLY A 549 24.23 9.76 4.90
CA GLY A 549 22.95 10.33 5.33
C GLY A 549 22.33 9.49 6.43
N TYR A 550 21.01 9.59 6.60
CA TYR A 550 20.28 8.92 7.68
C TYR A 550 19.06 8.17 7.15
N ILE A 551 18.86 6.96 7.65
CA ILE A 551 17.82 6.03 7.22
C ILE A 551 17.01 5.50 8.41
N PHE A 552 15.82 4.97 8.16
CA PHE A 552 15.06 4.31 9.23
C PHE A 552 15.65 2.91 9.50
N PRO A 553 15.96 2.56 10.76
CA PRO A 553 16.46 1.22 11.09
C PRO A 553 15.33 0.17 11.02
N LYS A 554 15.72 -1.10 10.77
CA LYS A 554 14.81 -2.26 10.85
C LYS A 554 14.62 -2.75 12.28
N ALA A 555 15.71 -2.83 13.02
CA ALA A 555 15.72 -3.05 14.45
C ALA A 555 16.59 -1.98 15.10
N ILE A 556 16.28 -1.69 16.36
CA ILE A 556 17.04 -0.76 17.18
C ILE A 556 17.60 -1.49 18.39
N ALA A 557 18.83 -1.16 18.76
CA ALA A 557 19.32 -1.35 20.11
C ALA A 557 19.24 -0.01 20.86
N LEU A 558 18.80 -0.08 22.11
CA LEU A 558 18.64 1.08 22.98
C LEU A 558 19.78 1.11 24.00
N ARG A 559 20.57 2.18 24.01
CA ARG A 559 21.63 2.40 25.00
C ARG A 559 21.19 3.46 26.01
N ALA A 560 21.22 3.12 27.29
CA ALA A 560 20.88 4.04 28.37
C ALA A 560 22.08 4.91 28.79
N HIS A 561 21.84 5.80 29.75
CA HIS A 561 22.84 6.76 30.25
C HIS A 561 24.13 6.10 30.76
N ASN A 562 24.03 4.94 31.43
CA ASN A 562 25.19 4.19 31.93
C ASN A 562 26.03 3.52 30.82
N GLY A 563 25.68 3.71 29.54
CA GLY A 563 26.38 3.12 28.40
C GLY A 563 26.02 1.66 28.11
N MET A 564 25.12 1.06 28.89
CA MET A 564 24.66 -0.32 28.70
C MET A 564 23.41 -0.37 27.81
N TYR A 565 23.24 -1.49 27.11
CA TYR A 565 22.08 -1.74 26.25
C TYR A 565 20.93 -2.40 27.02
N VAL A 566 19.72 -2.05 26.61
CA VAL A 566 18.48 -2.69 27.04
C VAL A 566 18.42 -4.10 26.44
N CYS A 567 18.12 -5.08 27.28
CA CYS A 567 18.00 -6.49 26.94
C CYS A 567 16.65 -7.03 27.33
N ALA A 568 16.01 -7.77 26.43
CA ALA A 568 14.86 -8.60 26.77
C ALA A 568 15.35 -9.93 27.37
N GLU A 569 15.43 -10.05 28.70
CA GLU A 569 15.99 -11.24 29.34
C GLU A 569 15.25 -12.52 28.91
N ALA A 570 16.02 -13.61 28.74
CA ALA A 570 15.55 -14.86 28.14
C ALA A 570 14.85 -14.65 26.77
N GLY A 571 15.39 -13.75 25.94
CA GLY A 571 14.83 -13.38 24.64
C GLY A 571 13.47 -12.66 24.71
N GLY A 572 13.02 -12.22 25.89
CA GLY A 572 11.72 -11.60 26.13
C GLY A 572 10.79 -12.36 27.06
N GLY A 573 11.17 -13.56 27.52
CA GLY A 573 10.42 -14.32 28.54
C GLY A 573 10.51 -13.74 29.96
N ARG A 574 11.31 -12.69 30.18
CA ARG A 574 11.52 -11.98 31.45
C ARG A 574 11.49 -10.46 31.28
N GLU A 575 11.78 -9.74 32.37
CA GLU A 575 11.97 -8.29 32.42
C GLU A 575 12.94 -7.74 31.35
N LEU A 576 12.68 -6.51 30.92
CA LEU A 576 13.69 -5.74 30.19
C LEU A 576 14.68 -5.16 31.19
N VAL A 577 15.97 -5.46 31.03
CA VAL A 577 17.06 -5.01 31.92
C VAL A 577 18.12 -4.27 31.14
N VAL A 578 18.72 -3.25 31.74
CA VAL A 578 19.74 -2.41 31.10
C VAL A 578 21.14 -2.83 31.57
N ASN A 579 21.63 -3.99 31.12
CA ASN A 579 22.85 -4.62 31.66
C ASN A 579 23.86 -5.10 30.59
N ARG A 580 23.62 -4.86 29.30
CA ARG A 580 24.45 -5.44 28.23
C ARG A 580 25.52 -4.49 27.74
N THR A 581 26.73 -5.01 27.53
CA THR A 581 27.89 -4.24 27.06
C THR A 581 28.06 -4.28 25.53
N TRP A 582 27.37 -5.18 24.84
CA TRP A 582 27.33 -5.27 23.37
C TRP A 582 25.93 -5.63 22.87
N ILE A 583 25.68 -5.42 21.58
CA ILE A 583 24.45 -5.81 20.89
C ILE A 583 24.63 -7.25 20.41
N GLY A 584 23.83 -8.18 20.95
CA GLY A 584 23.76 -9.59 20.55
C GLY A 584 22.36 -9.92 20.03
N GLU A 585 21.84 -11.09 20.38
CA GLU A 585 20.54 -11.56 19.86
C GLU A 585 19.33 -10.96 20.59
N TRP A 586 19.47 -10.48 21.82
CA TRP A 586 18.34 -10.14 22.71
C TRP A 586 18.16 -8.64 22.96
N GLU A 587 19.16 -7.86 22.57
CA GLU A 587 19.19 -6.39 22.67
C GLU A 587 18.51 -5.69 21.46
N PRO A 588 18.48 -6.27 20.24
CA PRO A 588 17.72 -5.72 19.14
C PRO A 588 16.22 -5.87 19.33
N PHE A 589 15.51 -4.75 19.21
CA PHE A 589 14.06 -4.70 19.12
C PHE A 589 13.66 -4.33 17.70
N LEU A 590 12.86 -5.17 17.05
CA LEU A 590 12.24 -4.81 15.77
C LEU A 590 11.29 -3.64 16.00
N ILE A 591 11.54 -2.54 15.29
CA ILE A 591 10.73 -1.33 15.40
C ILE A 591 9.58 -1.37 14.39
N ILE A 592 8.36 -1.23 14.90
CA ILE A 592 7.13 -1.27 14.14
C ILE A 592 6.53 0.14 14.15
N TRP A 593 6.59 0.84 13.04
CA TRP A 593 6.20 2.24 12.91
C TRP A 593 4.71 2.42 12.58
N LEU A 594 3.94 2.90 13.55
CA LEU A 594 2.48 3.05 13.46
C LEU A 594 2.03 4.39 12.86
N GLY A 595 2.99 5.25 12.48
CA GLY A 595 2.74 6.63 12.02
C GLY A 595 2.57 7.61 13.18
N GLY A 596 2.63 8.92 12.90
CA GLY A 596 2.43 9.96 13.92
C GLY A 596 3.37 9.87 15.12
N ASN A 597 4.64 9.50 14.91
CA ASN A 597 5.66 9.19 15.93
C ASN A 597 5.33 8.01 16.86
N GLN A 598 4.31 7.22 16.55
CA GLN A 598 3.96 6.04 17.35
C GLN A 598 4.68 4.80 16.83
N VAL A 599 5.16 3.99 17.78
CA VAL A 599 5.84 2.73 17.48
C VAL A 599 5.40 1.63 18.44
N ALA A 600 5.57 0.40 18.00
CA ALA A 600 5.65 -0.75 18.88
C ALA A 600 7.02 -1.42 18.70
N LEU A 601 7.52 -2.02 19.76
CA LEU A 601 8.83 -2.66 19.80
C LEU A 601 8.62 -4.16 20.02
N ARG A 602 9.18 -5.00 19.14
CA ARG A 602 9.06 -6.46 19.22
C ARG A 602 10.41 -7.08 19.58
N ALA A 603 10.45 -7.87 20.64
CA ALA A 603 11.66 -8.55 21.11
C ALA A 603 11.94 -9.85 20.32
N TYR A 604 13.03 -10.51 20.67
CA TYR A 604 13.51 -11.75 20.03
C TYR A 604 12.46 -12.88 20.04
N ASN A 605 11.70 -13.05 21.12
CA ASN A 605 10.62 -14.02 21.25
C ASN A 605 9.40 -13.76 20.34
N GLY A 606 9.43 -12.71 19.53
CA GLY A 606 8.35 -12.33 18.62
C GLY A 606 7.19 -11.61 19.30
N GLN A 607 7.31 -11.26 20.58
CA GLN A 607 6.27 -10.56 21.34
C GLN A 607 6.60 -9.07 21.53
N TYR A 608 5.56 -8.25 21.71
CA TYR A 608 5.67 -6.81 21.84
C TYR A 608 5.90 -6.37 23.29
N LEU A 609 6.66 -5.27 23.43
CA LEU A 609 6.89 -4.64 24.72
C LEU A 609 5.58 -4.14 25.32
N TYR A 610 5.38 -4.49 26.59
CA TYR A 610 4.16 -4.26 27.34
C TYR A 610 4.52 -3.75 28.74
N PRO A 611 4.12 -2.53 29.12
CA PRO A 611 4.24 -2.03 30.48
C PRO A 611 3.24 -2.73 31.42
N GLU A 612 3.72 -3.51 32.39
CA GLU A 612 2.87 -4.15 33.40
C GLU A 612 2.26 -3.14 34.38
N ASP A 613 1.07 -3.45 34.91
CA ASP A 613 0.36 -2.66 35.92
C ASP A 613 0.25 -1.17 35.55
N GLY A 614 -0.15 -0.90 34.31
CA GLY A 614 -0.26 0.45 33.78
C GLY A 614 1.07 1.21 33.78
N GLY A 615 2.19 0.51 33.67
CA GLY A 615 3.55 1.08 33.62
C GLY A 615 4.25 1.25 34.97
N THR A 616 3.56 0.97 36.08
CA THR A 616 4.10 1.19 37.43
C THR A 616 5.05 0.11 37.93
N ARG A 617 5.06 -1.08 37.29
CA ARG A 617 5.93 -2.20 37.66
C ARG A 617 7.15 -2.31 36.76
N ARG A 618 7.08 -3.09 35.68
CA ARG A 618 8.19 -3.32 34.74
C ARG A 618 7.66 -3.44 33.32
N VAL A 619 8.53 -3.22 32.34
CA VAL A 619 8.25 -3.49 30.93
C VAL A 619 8.74 -4.90 30.58
N VAL A 620 7.90 -5.67 29.91
CA VAL A 620 8.17 -7.07 29.50
C VAL A 620 7.75 -7.29 28.06
N ALA A 621 8.34 -8.26 27.35
CA ALA A 621 7.94 -8.62 26.00
C ALA A 621 6.93 -9.78 26.03
N LYS A 622 5.66 -9.48 26.34
CA LYS A 622 4.61 -10.51 26.53
C LYS A 622 3.41 -10.45 25.58
N ALA A 623 3.25 -9.36 24.85
CA ALA A 623 2.05 -9.15 24.06
C ALA A 623 2.17 -9.81 22.68
N THR A 624 1.17 -10.59 22.26
CA THR A 624 1.17 -11.30 20.97
C THR A 624 0.59 -10.47 19.82
N GLN A 625 -0.05 -9.36 20.13
CA GLN A 625 -0.62 -8.41 19.18
C GLN A 625 -0.28 -6.99 19.64
N ILE A 626 -0.32 -6.04 18.70
CA ILE A 626 -0.23 -4.64 19.10
C ILE A 626 -1.62 -4.21 19.59
N ASP A 627 -1.63 -3.55 20.72
CA ASP A 627 -2.81 -2.92 21.30
C ASP A 627 -2.38 -1.59 21.92
N PRO A 628 -3.32 -0.70 22.31
CA PRO A 628 -2.98 0.61 22.83
C PRO A 628 -1.88 0.62 23.91
N ARG A 629 -1.74 -0.44 24.73
CA ARG A 629 -0.76 -0.55 25.81
C ARG A 629 0.66 -0.87 25.33
N THR A 630 0.80 -1.45 24.15
CA THR A 630 2.08 -1.81 23.50
C THR A 630 2.63 -0.70 22.61
N ILE A 631 1.89 0.40 22.47
CA ILE A 631 2.24 1.54 21.65
C ILE A 631 2.99 2.56 22.50
N PHE A 632 4.10 3.04 21.95
CA PHE A 632 4.91 4.09 22.51
C PHE A 632 4.94 5.27 21.54
N GLU A 633 4.69 6.48 22.03
CA GLU A 633 5.00 7.71 21.30
C GLU A 633 6.49 7.99 21.46
N MET A 634 7.23 8.08 20.34
CA MET A 634 8.62 8.50 20.33
C MET A 634 8.70 10.02 20.46
N VAL A 635 9.43 10.47 21.47
CA VAL A 635 9.69 11.89 21.70
C VAL A 635 11.16 12.16 21.44
N HIS A 636 11.43 13.13 20.55
CA HIS A 636 12.79 13.51 20.21
C HIS A 636 13.42 14.37 21.30
N VAL A 637 14.59 13.96 21.78
CA VAL A 637 15.34 14.70 22.81
C VAL A 637 16.50 15.49 22.19
N GLY A 638 17.05 15.01 21.06
CA GLY A 638 18.11 15.66 20.29
C GLY A 638 19.16 14.66 19.77
N GLY A 639 19.65 14.84 18.55
CA GLY A 639 20.64 13.93 17.95
C GLY A 639 20.10 12.51 17.77
N SER A 640 20.86 11.49 18.19
CA SER A 640 20.44 10.07 18.20
C SER A 640 19.61 9.68 19.44
N LYS A 641 19.20 10.64 20.28
CA LYS A 641 18.53 10.38 21.55
C LYS A 641 17.02 10.54 21.47
N LEU A 642 16.30 9.56 22.02
CA LEU A 642 14.85 9.48 22.08
C LEU A 642 14.37 9.15 23.49
N ALA A 643 13.12 9.54 23.78
CA ALA A 643 12.33 9.02 24.87
C ALA A 643 11.10 8.30 24.31
N PHE A 644 10.55 7.35 25.07
CA PHE A 644 9.37 6.56 24.67
C PHE A 644 8.26 6.76 25.69
N LYS A 645 7.15 7.35 25.28
CA LYS A 645 5.99 7.60 26.14
C LYS A 645 4.96 6.50 25.95
N ALA A 646 4.63 5.79 27.02
CA ALA A 646 3.66 4.71 27.03
C ALA A 646 2.21 5.23 27.07
N HIS A 647 1.26 4.32 26.85
CA HIS A 647 -0.18 4.58 26.84
C HIS A 647 -0.75 5.27 28.10
N ASN A 648 -0.08 5.12 29.25
CA ASN A 648 -0.44 5.73 30.52
C ASN A 648 0.00 7.21 30.61
N GLY A 649 0.62 7.75 29.56
CA GLY A 649 1.12 9.11 29.50
C GLY A 649 2.51 9.30 30.11
N MET A 650 3.16 8.24 30.59
CA MET A 650 4.46 8.28 31.27
C MET A 650 5.59 7.77 30.36
N TYR A 651 6.83 8.14 30.66
CA TYR A 651 8.01 7.77 29.89
C TYR A 651 8.65 6.48 30.39
N LEU A 652 9.22 5.71 29.45
CA LEU A 652 10.14 4.62 29.75
C LEU A 652 11.37 5.16 30.48
N CYS A 653 11.77 4.48 31.54
CA CYS A 653 12.89 4.84 32.40
C CYS A 653 13.78 3.63 32.61
N ALA A 654 15.08 3.80 32.36
CA ALA A 654 16.10 2.88 32.81
C ALA A 654 16.36 3.13 34.30
N GLU A 655 15.81 2.28 35.18
CA GLU A 655 15.95 2.48 36.63
C GLU A 655 17.42 2.57 37.05
N ASN A 656 17.71 3.51 37.96
CA ASN A 656 19.06 3.91 38.39
C ASN A 656 20.00 4.37 37.25
N GLY A 657 19.44 4.86 36.13
CA GLY A 657 20.21 5.25 34.95
C GLY A 657 20.72 4.07 34.11
N GLY A 658 20.30 2.85 34.49
CA GLY A 658 20.69 1.57 33.91
C GLY A 658 21.35 0.64 34.94
N GLY A 659 21.30 -0.67 34.69
CA GLY A 659 21.72 -1.72 35.61
C GLY A 659 20.54 -2.47 36.28
N GLN A 660 19.32 -1.98 36.09
CA GLN A 660 18.08 -2.59 36.57
C GLN A 660 17.02 -2.65 35.45
N GLU A 661 15.79 -2.92 35.84
CA GLU A 661 14.65 -3.07 34.93
C GLU A 661 14.22 -1.75 34.28
N VAL A 662 13.61 -1.85 33.10
CA VAL A 662 12.94 -0.73 32.44
C VAL A 662 11.51 -0.65 32.94
N VAL A 663 11.09 0.54 33.37
CA VAL A 663 9.72 0.84 33.84
C VAL A 663 9.10 1.96 33.03
N ALA A 664 7.79 2.24 33.17
CA ALA A 664 7.09 3.27 32.41
C ALA A 664 6.26 4.18 33.32
N ASN A 665 6.90 4.85 34.29
CA ASN A 665 6.21 5.58 35.36
C ASN A 665 6.70 7.03 35.55
N ARG A 666 7.56 7.54 34.67
CA ARG A 666 8.15 8.87 34.82
C ARG A 666 7.34 9.95 34.09
N PRO A 667 6.96 11.06 34.75
CA PRO A 667 6.12 12.09 34.13
C PRO A 667 6.90 13.11 33.29
N ARG A 668 8.24 13.10 33.38
CA ARG A 668 9.14 14.04 32.68
C ARG A 668 10.32 13.28 32.10
N ILE A 669 10.89 13.81 31.03
CA ILE A 669 12.10 13.28 30.40
C ILE A 669 13.31 13.91 31.09
N ASP A 670 14.19 13.06 31.61
CA ASP A 670 15.54 13.41 32.02
C ASP A 670 16.52 12.34 31.50
N ILE A 671 17.74 12.29 32.05
CA ILE A 671 18.82 11.42 31.61
C ILE A 671 18.47 9.92 31.68
N TRP A 672 17.55 9.50 32.56
CA TRP A 672 17.18 8.08 32.72
C TRP A 672 16.06 7.63 31.78
N GLU A 673 15.28 8.58 31.25
CA GLU A 673 14.21 8.33 30.27
C GLU A 673 14.71 8.49 28.83
N THR A 674 15.99 8.79 28.68
CA THR A 674 16.63 9.08 27.40
C THR A 674 17.49 7.90 26.95
N PHE A 675 17.23 7.42 25.73
CA PHE A 675 17.94 6.31 25.10
C PHE A 675 18.60 6.76 23.80
N GLU A 676 19.85 6.38 23.59
CA GLU A 676 20.50 6.50 22.30
C GLU A 676 20.17 5.26 21.43
N ILE A 677 19.84 5.50 20.17
CA ILE A 677 19.45 4.43 19.24
C ILE A 677 20.59 4.03 18.29
N PHE A 678 20.73 2.72 18.08
CA PHE A 678 21.66 2.12 17.12
C PHE A 678 20.89 1.21 16.16
N GLY A 679 21.27 1.20 14.87
CA GLY A 679 20.74 0.25 13.91
C GLY A 679 21.26 -1.15 14.18
N ALA A 680 20.36 -2.11 14.31
CA ALA A 680 20.69 -3.50 14.64
C ALA A 680 20.26 -4.48 13.54
#